data_AF-A0A222EQ67-F1
#
_entry.id   AF-A0A222EQ67-F1
#
_cell.length_a   1.000
_cell.length_b   1.000
_cell.length_c   1.000
_cell.angle_alpha   90.00
_cell.angle_beta   90.00
_cell.angle_gamma   90.00
#
_symmetry.space_group_name_H-M   'P 1'
#
loop_
_entity.id
_entity.type
_entity.pdbx_description
1 polymer ?
#
loop_
_entity_poly.entity_id
_entity_poly.type
_entity_poly.pdbx_seq_one_letter_code
_entity_poly.pdbx_strand_id
1 'polypeptide(L)'
;MIFDRVEILYEKFFLAIKIKFSETRKPTFVEFLILSILLEYKDDRKTLKEILEVDFNIKNQILFEKALRDLISFQIIKFKELTLSVGESNISLSINNFIIKDDIRKSFNSESFVISNSNKLYDIKYFFDPITKEPELTKEINWVRKLPKVKLSYKLKQNLINKSFFSKEKIYETVISFIKNNNDVIGNNPNVLDILTMEQQDISSFGNIEKLIKKENIACESSVEFYTDGSFKIRVNNNDLEIMFNSDKELKYEFIKTILKQYNQSLDNVFMLNDINNKNNFYKEVDLLSNINVNSNWNLLLVNDQHILSHEDLLKNNDLFKNMEYIIFYNSKRNSNDVIRKNNKIFYYVGALNSDFLKETTFTYLSNEDKIKSFLVSKIYLDKLETSFPVTYLAKVKELNIHNVLENYFIELENIFYNNLISQDYLISELYFKLLDRFGLIDKAKNSIIKFISESNNLVDDFNSFKSYIKKSKNIELQRIVKDITPKALAICLSKHDDDKKLSLISKIDINSKTSILKIIESIEMKLDINLTYKLIDYLFTKGIDGWELNINDCLNILLNYFKNNLRENNFDENKYKNSESYISHSRTLNMIATMIKYLYKENFALAEDIYYEFIDNFYNILNNYLVINKKYIDYLEVFAEILKEFYKDMFNYQVSYFSTLDKNQIKYKIFYIAANYIGKLEKKLNDHLKTWDESTPVEIKFFLLKLKDKESLETQQLIINNESKLKKALKIIFGTKFDYKPSILSEIRKELGEV
;
A
#
# COMPACT_ATOMS: atom_id res chain seq x y z
N MET A 1 8.29 -19.76 -32.24
CA MET A 1 8.66 -19.99 -30.84
C MET A 1 10.14 -19.70 -30.66
N ILE A 2 10.55 -18.96 -29.63
CA ILE A 2 11.95 -18.55 -29.44
C ILE A 2 12.41 -18.92 -28.03
N PHE A 3 13.53 -19.64 -27.91
CA PHE A 3 14.30 -19.78 -26.68
C PHE A 3 15.36 -18.69 -26.64
N ASP A 4 15.14 -17.67 -25.83
CA ASP A 4 16.10 -16.59 -25.66
C ASP A 4 17.11 -16.88 -24.54
N ARG A 5 18.28 -16.25 -24.66
CA ARG A 5 19.36 -16.26 -23.66
C ARG A 5 19.86 -17.67 -23.30
N VAL A 6 20.08 -18.51 -24.31
CA VAL A 6 20.74 -19.80 -24.16
C VAL A 6 22.25 -19.60 -24.05
N GLU A 7 22.89 -20.22 -23.06
CA GLU A 7 24.33 -20.14 -22.86
C GLU A 7 25.07 -21.24 -23.64
N ILE A 8 26.03 -20.85 -24.47
CA ILE A 8 26.98 -21.77 -25.10
C ILE A 8 28.32 -21.64 -24.37
N LEU A 9 28.79 -22.73 -23.77
CA LEU A 9 30.06 -22.82 -23.08
C LEU A 9 31.07 -23.57 -23.95
N TYR A 10 32.26 -23.01 -24.14
CA TYR A 10 33.40 -23.75 -24.68
C TYR A 10 34.70 -23.36 -23.97
N GLU A 11 35.77 -24.06 -24.29
CA GLU A 11 37.07 -23.91 -23.64
C GLU A 11 38.08 -23.33 -24.64
N LYS A 12 38.73 -22.22 -24.30
CA LYS A 12 39.96 -21.79 -24.96
C LYS A 12 41.15 -22.47 -24.28
N PHE A 13 42.15 -22.86 -25.06
CA PHE A 13 43.38 -23.47 -24.57
C PHE A 13 44.47 -22.42 -24.48
N PHE A 14 45.30 -22.40 -23.44
CA PHE A 14 46.36 -21.40 -23.34
C PHE A 14 47.66 -21.95 -22.78
N LEU A 15 48.75 -21.38 -23.26
CA LEU A 15 50.09 -21.57 -22.73
C LEU A 15 50.54 -20.26 -22.07
N ALA A 16 50.91 -20.34 -20.78
CA ALA A 16 51.52 -19.20 -20.11
C ALA A 16 52.99 -19.09 -20.52
N ILE A 17 53.34 -17.99 -21.17
CA ILE A 17 54.66 -17.74 -21.72
C ILE A 17 55.29 -16.49 -21.08
N LYS A 18 56.62 -16.46 -21.11
CA LYS A 18 57.46 -15.37 -20.65
C LYS A 18 58.27 -14.88 -21.83
N ILE A 19 58.01 -13.65 -22.26
CA ILE A 19 58.72 -13.02 -23.36
C ILE A 19 59.98 -12.36 -22.81
N LYS A 20 61.13 -12.77 -23.32
CA LYS A 20 62.42 -12.17 -23.03
C LYS A 20 62.77 -11.21 -24.15
N PHE A 21 62.95 -9.94 -23.85
CA PHE A 21 63.24 -8.91 -24.84
C PHE A 21 64.33 -7.95 -24.36
N SER A 22 64.90 -7.23 -25.31
CA SER A 22 65.79 -6.10 -25.06
C SER A 22 65.11 -4.82 -25.51
N GLU A 23 65.39 -3.73 -24.82
CA GLU A 23 64.88 -2.39 -25.14
C GLU A 23 66.04 -1.40 -25.12
N THR A 24 66.07 -0.47 -26.08
CA THR A 24 67.04 0.62 -26.13
C THR A 24 66.32 1.93 -25.85
N ARG A 25 66.71 2.63 -24.78
CA ARG A 25 66.02 3.86 -24.30
C ARG A 25 66.99 4.89 -23.74
N LYS A 26 66.50 6.11 -23.49
CA LYS A 26 67.26 7.08 -22.67
C LYS A 26 67.26 6.65 -21.19
N PRO A 27 68.36 6.85 -20.43
CA PRO A 27 68.36 6.64 -19.00
C PRO A 27 67.38 7.60 -18.33
N THR A 28 66.76 7.17 -17.23
CA THR A 28 66.04 8.09 -16.34
C THR A 28 67.03 9.08 -15.72
N PHE A 29 66.53 10.20 -15.18
CA PHE A 29 67.41 11.20 -14.56
C PHE A 29 68.32 10.61 -13.46
N VAL A 30 67.80 9.68 -12.64
CA VAL A 30 68.58 9.01 -11.59
C VAL A 30 69.64 8.09 -12.17
N GLU A 31 69.29 7.27 -13.17
CA GLU A 31 70.25 6.41 -13.87
C GLU A 31 71.33 7.23 -14.59
N PHE A 32 70.92 8.35 -15.21
CA PHE A 32 71.82 9.29 -15.86
C PHE A 32 72.83 9.87 -14.86
N LEU A 33 72.37 10.34 -13.70
CA LEU A 33 73.26 10.86 -12.65
C LEU A 33 74.22 9.79 -12.13
N ILE A 34 73.74 8.58 -11.88
CA ILE A 34 74.60 7.46 -11.44
C ILE A 34 75.68 7.19 -12.49
N LEU A 35 75.30 7.04 -13.75
CA LEU A 35 76.24 6.76 -14.84
C LEU A 35 77.23 7.93 -15.04
N SER A 36 76.76 9.18 -14.95
CA SER A 36 77.62 10.37 -15.07
C SER A 36 78.64 10.44 -13.94
N ILE A 37 78.20 10.20 -12.69
CA ILE A 37 79.11 10.15 -11.53
C ILE A 37 80.15 9.04 -11.72
N LEU A 38 79.73 7.84 -12.11
CA LEU A 38 80.64 6.72 -12.30
C LEU A 38 81.63 6.92 -13.47
N LEU A 39 81.28 7.72 -14.49
CA LEU A 39 82.13 7.96 -15.67
C LEU A 39 83.05 9.18 -15.52
N GLU A 40 82.59 10.24 -14.87
CA GLU A 40 83.21 11.57 -14.95
C GLU A 40 83.70 12.13 -13.62
N TYR A 41 83.32 11.51 -12.48
CA TYR A 41 83.69 12.03 -11.18
C TYR A 41 85.20 11.86 -10.91
N LYS A 42 85.85 12.94 -10.44
CA LYS A 42 87.32 13.04 -10.37
C LYS A 42 88.00 12.13 -9.35
N ASP A 43 87.34 11.88 -8.21
CA ASP A 43 87.88 11.03 -7.14
C ASP A 43 87.16 9.68 -7.13
N ASP A 44 87.79 8.69 -7.74
CA ASP A 44 87.23 7.36 -7.95
C ASP A 44 87.24 6.46 -6.69
N ARG A 45 87.83 6.94 -5.59
CA ARG A 45 87.88 6.23 -4.30
C ARG A 45 86.66 6.49 -3.43
N LYS A 46 85.97 7.62 -3.62
CA LYS A 46 84.73 7.92 -2.90
C LYS A 46 83.63 6.94 -3.30
N THR A 47 82.72 6.68 -2.37
CA THR A 47 81.51 5.88 -2.63
C THR A 47 80.44 6.72 -3.32
N LEU A 48 79.55 6.06 -4.07
CA LEU A 48 78.42 6.75 -4.69
C LEU A 48 77.53 7.43 -3.63
N LYS A 49 77.42 6.82 -2.44
CA LYS A 49 76.73 7.38 -1.27
C LYS A 49 77.36 8.68 -0.79
N GLU A 50 78.68 8.69 -0.58
CA GLU A 50 79.40 9.89 -0.11
C GLU A 50 79.28 11.03 -1.11
N ILE A 51 79.39 10.73 -2.41
CA ILE A 51 79.29 11.75 -3.46
C ILE A 51 77.88 12.35 -3.49
N LEU A 52 76.85 11.50 -3.51
CA LEU A 52 75.46 11.97 -3.51
C LEU A 52 75.13 12.77 -2.25
N GLU A 53 75.62 12.36 -1.07
CA GLU A 53 75.32 13.03 0.20
C GLU A 53 76.11 14.33 0.39
N VAL A 54 77.43 14.30 0.17
CA VAL A 54 78.34 15.41 0.49
C VAL A 54 78.41 16.41 -0.66
N ASP A 55 78.55 15.94 -1.90
CA ASP A 55 78.83 16.82 -3.04
C ASP A 55 77.55 17.26 -3.77
N PHE A 56 76.51 16.43 -3.79
CA PHE A 56 75.22 16.74 -4.41
C PHE A 56 74.09 17.06 -3.42
N ASN A 57 74.32 16.94 -2.10
CA ASN A 57 73.36 17.21 -1.03
C ASN A 57 72.04 16.39 -1.12
N ILE A 58 72.11 15.17 -1.66
CA ILE A 58 70.98 14.23 -1.81
C ILE A 58 70.96 13.27 -0.62
N LYS A 59 70.13 13.60 0.38
CA LYS A 59 70.00 12.80 1.62
C LYS A 59 69.16 11.52 1.48
N ASN A 60 68.21 11.48 0.54
CA ASN A 60 67.40 10.27 0.30
C ASN A 60 67.92 9.49 -0.92
N GLN A 61 68.63 8.40 -0.64
CA GLN A 61 69.36 7.62 -1.65
C GLN A 61 68.63 6.33 -2.05
N ILE A 62 67.42 6.08 -1.56
CA ILE A 62 66.67 4.83 -1.83
C ILE A 62 66.43 4.64 -3.33
N LEU A 63 66.06 5.71 -4.03
CA LEU A 63 65.83 5.68 -5.48
C LEU A 63 67.13 5.45 -6.27
N PHE A 64 68.25 5.96 -5.78
CA PHE A 64 69.57 5.76 -6.40
C PHE A 64 70.08 4.33 -6.19
N GLU A 65 69.91 3.76 -5.00
CA GLU A 65 70.23 2.35 -4.74
C GLU A 65 69.37 1.41 -5.60
N LYS A 66 68.08 1.71 -5.76
CA LYS A 66 67.19 0.95 -6.65
C LYS A 66 67.63 1.05 -8.11
N ALA A 67 67.87 2.26 -8.61
CA ALA A 67 68.32 2.48 -9.98
C ALA A 67 69.70 1.83 -10.23
N LEU A 68 70.63 1.88 -9.27
CA LEU A 68 71.92 1.21 -9.36
C LEU A 68 71.75 -0.31 -9.46
N ARG A 69 70.89 -0.91 -8.63
CA ARG A 69 70.55 -2.34 -8.73
C ARG A 69 69.94 -2.70 -10.07
N ASP A 70 69.06 -1.87 -10.60
CA ASP A 70 68.45 -2.08 -11.91
C ASP A 70 69.52 -2.04 -13.01
N LEU A 71 70.40 -1.03 -13.02
CA LEU A 71 71.53 -0.94 -13.95
C LEU A 71 72.49 -2.14 -13.86
N ILE A 72 72.76 -2.65 -12.65
CA ILE A 72 73.55 -3.87 -12.45
C ILE A 72 72.80 -5.09 -13.00
N SER A 73 71.50 -5.23 -12.71
CA SER A 73 70.69 -6.37 -13.15
C SER A 73 70.57 -6.45 -14.68
N PHE A 74 70.47 -5.31 -15.37
CA PHE A 74 70.50 -5.20 -16.82
C PHE A 74 71.91 -5.31 -17.41
N GLN A 75 72.91 -5.58 -16.57
CA GLN A 75 74.32 -5.68 -16.93
C GLN A 75 74.88 -4.41 -17.58
N ILE A 76 74.28 -3.24 -17.33
CA ILE A 76 74.79 -1.94 -17.77
C ILE A 76 76.04 -1.58 -16.95
N ILE A 77 76.00 -1.90 -15.66
CA ILE A 77 77.12 -1.79 -14.72
C ILE A 77 77.53 -3.20 -14.27
N LYS A 78 78.83 -3.47 -14.15
CA LYS A 78 79.43 -4.69 -13.61
C LYS A 78 80.41 -4.35 -12.51
N PHE A 79 80.80 -5.33 -11.70
CA PHE A 79 81.84 -5.16 -10.67
C PHE A 79 83.21 -5.61 -11.21
N LYS A 80 84.30 -4.93 -10.79
CA LYS A 80 85.69 -5.37 -11.07
C LYS A 80 86.06 -6.65 -10.31
N GLU A 81 85.64 -6.77 -9.05
CA GLU A 81 85.85 -7.94 -8.18
C GLU A 81 84.59 -8.24 -7.34
N LEU A 82 84.35 -9.50 -7.00
CA LEU A 82 83.21 -9.97 -6.19
C LEU A 82 83.46 -9.68 -4.71
N THR A 83 83.22 -8.46 -4.28
CA THR A 83 83.38 -8.04 -2.87
C THR A 83 82.13 -7.32 -2.40
N LEU A 84 81.12 -8.08 -1.98
CA LEU A 84 80.06 -7.57 -1.11
C LEU A 84 79.90 -8.53 0.06
N SER A 85 80.11 -8.00 1.27
CA SER A 85 79.79 -8.68 2.52
C SER A 85 78.27 -8.80 2.64
N VAL A 86 77.75 -9.87 3.26
CA VAL A 86 76.30 -10.02 3.49
C VAL A 86 75.80 -8.82 4.32
N GLY A 87 75.00 -7.94 3.70
CA GLY A 87 74.37 -6.80 4.36
C GLY A 87 74.80 -5.40 3.87
N GLU A 88 75.81 -5.28 3.00
CA GLU A 88 76.26 -3.99 2.47
C GLU A 88 75.44 -3.56 1.22
N SER A 89 75.08 -2.28 1.13
CA SER A 89 74.38 -1.71 -0.04
C SER A 89 75.33 -1.39 -1.19
N ASN A 90 74.87 -1.56 -2.44
CA ASN A 90 75.71 -1.36 -3.63
C ASN A 90 76.24 0.09 -3.71
N ILE A 91 75.45 1.06 -3.27
CA ILE A 91 75.83 2.49 -3.28
C ILE A 91 77.00 2.84 -2.33
N SER A 92 77.33 1.94 -1.39
CA SER A 92 78.44 2.10 -0.45
C SER A 92 79.78 1.61 -1.01
N LEU A 93 79.81 1.10 -2.25
CA LEU A 93 81.06 0.74 -2.91
C LEU A 93 81.70 1.98 -3.55
N SER A 94 83.03 2.01 -3.55
CA SER A 94 83.81 3.04 -4.24
C SER A 94 83.58 2.98 -5.75
N ILE A 95 83.58 4.16 -6.40
CA ILE A 95 83.29 4.29 -7.84
C ILE A 95 84.19 3.40 -8.69
N ASN A 96 85.47 3.32 -8.34
CA ASN A 96 86.47 2.54 -9.06
C ASN A 96 86.18 1.02 -9.13
N ASN A 97 85.26 0.50 -8.30
CA ASN A 97 84.85 -0.91 -8.32
C ASN A 97 83.80 -1.22 -9.40
N PHE A 98 83.21 -0.20 -10.01
CA PHE A 98 82.23 -0.36 -11.09
C PHE A 98 82.91 -0.32 -12.47
N ILE A 99 82.47 -1.21 -13.36
CA ILE A 99 82.79 -1.23 -14.79
C ILE A 99 81.49 -0.93 -15.54
N ILE A 100 81.49 0.14 -16.31
CA ILE A 100 80.39 0.45 -17.23
C ILE A 100 80.70 -0.16 -18.60
N LYS A 101 79.70 -0.74 -19.27
CA LYS A 101 79.89 -1.28 -20.62
C LYS A 101 80.39 -0.20 -21.60
N ASP A 102 81.26 -0.60 -22.53
CA ASP A 102 81.91 0.31 -23.47
C ASP A 102 80.94 1.04 -24.41
N ASP A 103 79.81 0.42 -24.76
CA ASP A 103 78.75 1.03 -25.57
C ASP A 103 78.07 2.19 -24.85
N ILE A 104 77.80 2.05 -23.55
CA ILE A 104 77.27 3.12 -22.71
C ILE A 104 78.29 4.24 -22.54
N ARG A 105 79.56 3.89 -22.28
CA ARG A 105 80.65 4.88 -22.21
C ARG A 105 80.78 5.67 -23.52
N LYS A 106 80.73 5.01 -24.67
CA LYS A 106 80.72 5.67 -25.99
C LYS A 106 79.49 6.57 -26.17
N SER A 107 78.32 6.13 -25.71
CA SER A 107 77.08 6.90 -25.81
C SER A 107 77.09 8.18 -24.95
N PHE A 108 77.69 8.12 -23.76
CA PHE A 108 77.88 9.28 -22.90
C PHE A 108 78.92 10.25 -23.48
N ASN A 109 80.05 9.73 -23.99
CA ASN A 109 81.06 10.56 -24.67
C ASN A 109 80.56 11.24 -25.95
N SER A 110 79.55 10.67 -26.62
CA SER A 110 78.93 11.23 -27.83
C SER A 110 77.65 12.04 -27.55
N GLU A 111 77.32 12.27 -26.28
CA GLU A 111 76.11 12.99 -25.83
C GLU A 111 74.77 12.39 -26.31
N SER A 112 74.77 11.13 -26.73
CA SER A 112 73.55 10.44 -27.18
C SER A 112 72.71 9.89 -26.03
N PHE A 113 73.36 9.59 -24.88
CA PHE A 113 72.75 9.15 -23.63
C PHE A 113 71.69 8.06 -23.81
N VAL A 114 72.08 6.92 -24.37
CA VAL A 114 71.22 5.77 -24.59
C VAL A 114 71.73 4.60 -23.76
N ILE A 115 70.81 3.95 -23.06
CA ILE A 115 71.05 2.68 -22.38
C ILE A 115 70.27 1.56 -23.05
N SER A 116 70.94 0.42 -23.25
CA SER A 116 70.32 -0.81 -23.73
C SER A 116 70.09 -1.74 -22.54
N ASN A 117 68.81 -1.98 -22.24
CA ASN A 117 68.39 -2.92 -21.22
C ASN A 117 68.21 -4.28 -21.89
N SER A 118 69.20 -5.15 -21.74
CA SER A 118 69.09 -6.55 -22.13
C SER A 118 68.34 -7.36 -21.06
N ASN A 119 67.55 -8.35 -21.48
CA ASN A 119 66.88 -9.36 -20.63
C ASN A 119 65.68 -8.87 -19.80
N LYS A 120 64.86 -7.95 -20.32
CA LYS A 120 63.53 -7.69 -19.74
C LYS A 120 62.62 -8.90 -19.92
N LEU A 121 61.75 -9.15 -18.95
CA LEU A 121 60.81 -10.28 -18.94
C LEU A 121 59.37 -9.75 -18.87
N TYR A 122 58.49 -10.31 -19.70
CA TYR A 122 57.06 -10.00 -19.71
C TYR A 122 56.21 -11.27 -19.72
N ASP A 123 55.37 -11.43 -18.69
CA ASP A 123 54.51 -12.60 -18.53
C ASP A 123 53.17 -12.38 -19.27
N ILE A 124 52.79 -13.33 -20.12
CA ILE A 124 51.56 -13.26 -20.92
C ILE A 124 51.00 -14.65 -21.20
N LYS A 125 49.70 -14.74 -21.50
CA LYS A 125 49.06 -16.00 -21.90
C LYS A 125 48.80 -16.00 -23.40
N TYR A 126 49.26 -17.05 -24.07
CA TYR A 126 49.01 -17.34 -25.48
C TYR A 126 47.82 -18.29 -25.60
N PHE A 127 46.69 -17.77 -26.05
CA PHE A 127 45.44 -18.50 -26.23
C PHE A 127 45.29 -19.02 -27.65
N PHE A 128 44.76 -20.23 -27.75
CA PHE A 128 44.17 -20.82 -28.94
C PHE A 128 42.66 -20.92 -28.73
N ASP A 129 41.92 -20.21 -29.57
CA ASP A 129 40.47 -20.31 -29.65
C ASP A 129 40.09 -21.37 -30.70
N PRO A 130 39.47 -22.49 -30.31
CA PRO A 130 39.13 -23.57 -31.24
C PRO A 130 37.99 -23.22 -32.19
N ILE A 131 37.23 -22.14 -31.93
CA ILE A 131 36.14 -21.66 -32.80
C ILE A 131 36.68 -20.74 -33.88
N THR A 132 37.33 -19.63 -33.49
CA THR A 132 37.85 -18.65 -34.45
C THR A 132 39.08 -19.17 -35.19
N LYS A 133 39.78 -20.14 -34.58
CA LYS A 133 41.08 -20.66 -35.05
C LYS A 133 42.12 -19.53 -35.18
N GLU A 134 42.07 -18.55 -34.30
CA GLU A 134 43.05 -17.46 -34.23
C GLU A 134 43.82 -17.50 -32.91
N PRO A 135 45.12 -17.13 -32.91
CA PRO A 135 45.88 -16.98 -31.70
C PRO A 135 45.60 -15.61 -31.05
N GLU A 136 45.49 -15.58 -29.72
CA GLU A 136 45.27 -14.36 -28.96
C GLU A 136 46.30 -14.25 -27.81
N LEU A 137 46.94 -13.09 -27.67
CA LEU A 137 47.87 -12.82 -26.57
C LEU A 137 47.24 -11.84 -25.59
N THR A 138 47.03 -12.28 -24.35
CA THR A 138 46.47 -11.40 -23.31
C THR A 138 47.05 -11.67 -21.93
N LYS A 139 47.17 -10.60 -21.14
CA LYS A 139 47.55 -10.65 -19.73
C LYS A 139 46.36 -10.96 -18.83
N GLU A 140 45.21 -10.35 -19.11
CA GLU A 140 43.96 -10.51 -18.35
C GLU A 140 42.79 -10.87 -19.26
N ILE A 141 41.95 -11.80 -18.80
CA ILE A 141 40.82 -12.30 -19.60
C ILE A 141 39.72 -11.24 -19.63
N ASN A 142 39.35 -10.82 -20.85
CA ASN A 142 38.34 -9.79 -21.11
C ASN A 142 36.98 -10.39 -21.57
N TRP A 143 36.91 -11.70 -21.84
CA TRP A 143 35.67 -12.37 -22.24
C TRP A 143 34.84 -12.89 -21.07
N VAL A 144 33.54 -13.06 -21.32
CA VAL A 144 32.59 -13.56 -20.34
C VAL A 144 32.81 -15.05 -20.10
N ARG A 145 33.07 -15.44 -18.85
CA ARG A 145 33.24 -16.86 -18.45
C ARG A 145 31.91 -17.59 -18.21
N LYS A 146 30.87 -16.84 -17.84
CA LYS A 146 29.51 -17.33 -17.56
C LYS A 146 28.50 -16.20 -17.68
N LEU A 147 27.35 -16.47 -18.29
CA LEU A 147 26.26 -15.52 -18.42
C LEU A 147 25.41 -15.44 -17.13
N PRO A 148 25.04 -14.23 -16.66
CA PRO A 148 24.21 -14.09 -15.48
C PRO A 148 22.75 -14.46 -15.77
N LYS A 149 22.17 -15.25 -14.84
CA LYS A 149 20.75 -15.64 -14.81
C LYS A 149 20.26 -16.48 -16.00
N VAL A 150 21.15 -17.24 -16.65
CA VAL A 150 20.76 -18.17 -17.72
C VAL A 150 20.37 -19.53 -17.13
N LYS A 151 19.23 -20.09 -17.59
CA LYS A 151 18.70 -21.39 -17.14
C LYS A 151 19.06 -22.55 -18.08
N LEU A 152 19.37 -22.26 -19.35
CA LEU A 152 19.60 -23.25 -20.40
C LEU A 152 21.03 -23.09 -20.91
N SER A 153 21.81 -24.16 -20.86
CA SER A 153 23.22 -24.11 -21.26
C SER A 153 23.64 -25.33 -22.07
N TYR A 154 24.61 -25.17 -22.97
CA TYR A 154 25.23 -26.27 -23.69
C TYR A 154 26.74 -26.11 -23.66
N LYS A 155 27.45 -27.16 -23.25
CA LYS A 155 28.92 -27.19 -23.26
C LYS A 155 29.41 -27.91 -24.52
N LEU A 156 30.04 -27.16 -25.42
CA LEU A 156 30.72 -27.68 -26.60
C LEU A 156 31.88 -28.59 -26.18
N LYS A 157 31.88 -29.82 -26.68
CA LYS A 157 32.95 -30.79 -26.49
C LYS A 157 33.97 -30.68 -27.61
N GLN A 158 34.72 -29.58 -27.66
CA GLN A 158 35.88 -29.49 -28.56
C GLN A 158 37.14 -29.91 -27.82
N ASN A 159 37.68 -31.07 -28.22
CA ASN A 159 38.83 -31.70 -27.56
C ASN A 159 40.13 -31.61 -28.38
N LEU A 160 40.10 -31.04 -29.59
CA LEU A 160 41.23 -31.05 -30.49
C LEU A 160 42.11 -29.81 -30.31
N ILE A 161 43.17 -29.98 -29.53
CA ILE A 161 44.30 -29.04 -29.52
C ILE A 161 45.02 -29.15 -30.87
N ASN A 162 45.00 -28.08 -31.66
CA ASN A 162 45.76 -28.06 -32.89
C ASN A 162 47.25 -27.86 -32.58
N LYS A 163 48.05 -28.92 -32.72
CA LYS A 163 49.49 -28.90 -32.43
C LYS A 163 50.24 -27.79 -33.18
N SER A 164 49.81 -27.46 -34.41
CA SER A 164 50.43 -26.40 -35.21
C SER A 164 50.25 -25.00 -34.63
N PHE A 165 49.22 -24.76 -33.79
CA PHE A 165 49.04 -23.46 -33.14
C PHE A 165 50.02 -23.20 -32.01
N PHE A 166 50.58 -24.26 -31.43
CA PHE A 166 51.57 -24.18 -30.36
C PHE A 166 52.99 -24.46 -30.89
N SER A 167 53.24 -24.26 -32.19
CA SER A 167 54.60 -24.33 -32.73
C SER A 167 55.40 -23.09 -32.31
N LYS A 168 56.72 -23.27 -32.14
CA LYS A 168 57.64 -22.17 -31.80
C LYS A 168 57.51 -21.01 -32.79
N GLU A 169 57.52 -21.31 -34.08
CA GLU A 169 57.39 -20.32 -35.17
C GLU A 169 56.14 -19.44 -34.98
N LYS A 170 54.97 -20.07 -34.80
CA LYS A 170 53.70 -19.36 -34.73
C LYS A 170 53.56 -18.53 -33.44
N ILE A 171 54.05 -19.05 -32.31
CA ILE A 171 54.12 -18.30 -31.06
C ILE A 171 55.04 -17.08 -31.23
N TYR A 172 56.22 -17.26 -31.83
CA TYR A 172 57.17 -16.17 -32.09
C TYR A 172 56.58 -15.10 -33.00
N GLU A 173 55.96 -15.47 -34.13
CA GLU A 173 55.29 -14.55 -35.04
C GLU A 173 54.21 -13.73 -34.33
N THR A 174 53.38 -14.37 -33.52
CA THR A 174 52.30 -13.72 -32.76
C THR A 174 52.88 -12.77 -31.71
N VAL A 175 53.94 -13.17 -31.00
CA VAL A 175 54.61 -12.32 -29.99
C VAL A 175 55.29 -11.11 -30.63
N ILE A 176 55.95 -11.27 -31.78
CA ILE A 176 56.56 -10.16 -32.52
C ILE A 176 55.48 -9.16 -32.95
N SER A 177 54.35 -9.65 -33.47
CA SER A 177 53.21 -8.80 -33.83
C SER A 177 52.63 -8.08 -32.62
N PHE A 178 52.40 -8.80 -31.52
CA PHE A 178 51.92 -8.23 -30.25
C PHE A 178 52.84 -7.12 -29.74
N ILE A 179 54.16 -7.34 -29.76
CA ILE A 179 55.13 -6.36 -29.30
C ILE A 179 55.09 -5.08 -30.13
N LYS A 180 55.06 -5.19 -31.46
CA LYS A 180 54.98 -4.03 -32.37
C LYS A 180 53.70 -3.22 -32.18
N ASN A 181 52.61 -3.89 -31.84
CA ASN A 181 51.29 -3.26 -31.70
C ASN A 181 51.03 -2.70 -30.28
N ASN A 182 51.89 -2.98 -29.30
CA ASN A 182 51.71 -2.58 -27.89
C ASN A 182 52.93 -1.82 -27.35
N ASN A 183 53.41 -0.81 -28.09
CA ASN A 183 54.55 0.03 -27.70
C ASN A 183 54.36 0.70 -26.33
N ASP A 184 53.12 1.02 -25.96
CA ASP A 184 52.78 1.65 -24.68
C ASP A 184 53.13 0.75 -23.47
N VAL A 185 53.18 -0.56 -23.67
CA VAL A 185 53.40 -1.56 -22.61
C VAL A 185 54.86 -2.04 -22.58
N ILE A 186 55.52 -2.10 -23.73
CA ILE A 186 56.82 -2.80 -23.91
C ILE A 186 57.97 -1.80 -24.21
N GLY A 187 57.64 -0.54 -24.51
CA GLY A 187 58.60 0.54 -24.76
C GLY A 187 58.97 0.68 -26.24
N ASN A 188 60.01 1.47 -26.54
CA ASN A 188 60.41 1.81 -27.91
C ASN A 188 61.51 0.87 -28.45
N ASN A 189 61.37 0.44 -29.71
CA ASN A 189 62.27 -0.49 -30.40
C ASN A 189 62.63 -1.79 -29.63
N PRO A 190 61.63 -2.51 -29.08
CA PRO A 190 61.90 -3.78 -28.42
C PRO A 190 62.35 -4.86 -29.42
N ASN A 191 63.41 -5.59 -29.07
CA ASN A 191 63.87 -6.77 -29.81
C ASN A 191 63.65 -8.04 -28.98
N VAL A 192 62.87 -8.98 -29.51
CA VAL A 192 62.59 -10.27 -28.85
C VAL A 192 63.85 -11.11 -28.87
N LEU A 193 64.34 -11.45 -27.68
CA LEU A 193 65.53 -12.29 -27.51
C LEU A 193 65.16 -13.77 -27.41
N ASP A 194 64.10 -14.07 -26.65
CA ASP A 194 63.63 -15.44 -26.48
C ASP A 194 62.16 -15.44 -25.99
N ILE A 195 61.52 -16.59 -26.06
CA ILE A 195 60.21 -16.84 -25.48
C ILE A 195 60.31 -18.17 -24.73
N LEU A 196 59.96 -18.17 -23.45
CA LEU A 196 60.06 -19.33 -22.58
C LEU A 196 58.69 -19.65 -22.00
N THR A 197 58.51 -20.87 -21.49
CA THR A 197 57.38 -21.15 -20.60
C THR A 197 57.56 -20.43 -19.25
N MET A 198 56.50 -20.33 -18.44
CA MET A 198 56.63 -19.80 -17.08
C MET A 198 57.64 -20.59 -16.21
N GLU A 199 57.83 -21.87 -16.50
CA GLU A 199 58.83 -22.75 -15.87
C GLU A 199 60.24 -22.58 -16.48
N GLN A 200 60.44 -21.57 -17.33
CA GLN A 200 61.70 -21.26 -18.02
C GLN A 200 62.19 -22.38 -18.96
N GLN A 201 61.28 -23.21 -19.46
CA GLN A 201 61.60 -24.24 -20.46
C GLN A 201 61.50 -23.63 -21.87
N ASP A 202 62.35 -24.09 -22.78
CA ASP A 202 62.25 -23.74 -24.21
C ASP A 202 61.00 -24.36 -24.83
N ILE A 203 60.38 -23.63 -25.75
CA ILE A 203 59.14 -24.00 -26.45
C ILE A 203 59.41 -24.86 -27.69
N SER A 204 60.65 -25.33 -27.87
CA SER A 204 61.11 -26.01 -29.08
C SER A 204 60.44 -27.36 -29.36
N SER A 205 59.81 -28.00 -28.36
CA SER A 205 59.10 -29.28 -28.53
C SER A 205 57.67 -29.22 -28.01
N PHE A 206 56.70 -29.54 -28.87
CA PHE A 206 55.28 -29.63 -28.50
C PHE A 206 55.03 -30.60 -27.34
N GLY A 207 55.75 -31.73 -27.31
CA GLY A 207 55.58 -32.75 -26.26
C GLY A 207 55.94 -32.25 -24.85
N ASN A 208 56.81 -31.26 -24.75
CA ASN A 208 57.19 -30.65 -23.47
C ASN A 208 56.14 -29.63 -23.00
N ILE A 209 55.55 -28.88 -23.92
CA ILE A 209 54.57 -27.84 -23.60
C ILE A 209 53.15 -28.36 -23.47
N GLU A 210 52.81 -29.52 -24.05
CA GLU A 210 51.45 -30.09 -24.03
C GLU A 210 50.90 -30.21 -22.60
N LYS A 211 51.73 -30.63 -21.66
CA LYS A 211 51.37 -30.76 -20.23
C LYS A 211 51.15 -29.41 -19.53
N LEU A 212 51.66 -28.32 -20.11
CA LEU A 212 51.59 -26.97 -19.57
C LEU A 212 50.41 -26.16 -20.15
N ILE A 213 49.73 -26.70 -21.17
CA ILE A 213 48.54 -26.08 -21.76
C ILE A 213 47.39 -26.20 -20.75
N LYS A 214 46.82 -25.05 -20.39
CA LYS A 214 45.67 -24.92 -19.49
C LYS A 214 44.42 -24.55 -20.28
N LYS A 215 43.26 -24.65 -19.64
CA LYS A 215 41.96 -24.31 -20.25
C LYS A 215 41.28 -23.20 -19.49
N GLU A 216 40.56 -22.35 -20.22
CA GLU A 216 39.71 -21.30 -19.66
C GLU A 216 38.35 -21.31 -20.35
N ASN A 217 37.28 -21.12 -19.57
CA ASN A 217 35.93 -21.15 -20.08
C ASN A 217 35.56 -19.81 -20.73
N ILE A 218 34.76 -19.90 -21.78
CA ILE A 218 34.11 -18.77 -22.42
C ILE A 218 32.63 -19.11 -22.63
N ALA A 219 31.78 -18.11 -22.39
CA ALA A 219 30.34 -18.18 -22.51
C ALA A 219 29.86 -17.22 -23.60
N CYS A 220 29.05 -17.72 -24.53
CA CYS A 220 28.41 -16.94 -25.57
C CYS A 220 26.89 -17.05 -25.44
N GLU A 221 26.20 -15.92 -25.66
CA GLU A 221 24.73 -15.88 -25.65
C GLU A 221 24.20 -16.27 -27.03
N SER A 222 23.13 -17.07 -27.03
CA SER A 222 22.47 -17.60 -28.21
C SER A 222 20.95 -17.54 -28.07
N SER A 223 20.25 -17.47 -29.20
CA SER A 223 18.82 -17.70 -29.27
C SER A 223 18.49 -18.80 -30.28
N VAL A 224 17.44 -19.56 -29.98
CA VAL A 224 16.95 -20.64 -30.84
C VAL A 224 15.54 -20.33 -31.29
N GLU A 225 15.36 -20.18 -32.58
CA GLU A 225 14.06 -19.97 -33.21
C GLU A 225 13.55 -21.27 -33.81
N PHE A 226 12.36 -21.70 -33.38
CA PHE A 226 11.62 -22.81 -33.96
C PHE A 226 10.47 -22.30 -34.82
N TYR A 227 10.36 -22.89 -36.01
CA TYR A 227 9.31 -22.65 -36.98
C TYR A 227 8.21 -23.72 -36.89
N THR A 228 7.05 -23.43 -37.46
CA THR A 228 5.86 -24.29 -37.40
C THR A 228 6.02 -25.63 -38.11
N ASP A 229 6.95 -25.75 -39.05
CA ASP A 229 7.30 -26.99 -39.75
C ASP A 229 8.32 -27.86 -38.98
N GLY A 230 8.64 -27.47 -37.74
CA GLY A 230 9.65 -28.12 -36.91
C GLY A 230 11.10 -27.85 -37.33
N SER A 231 11.34 -26.96 -38.31
CA SER A 231 12.69 -26.46 -38.57
C SER A 231 13.12 -25.47 -37.49
N PHE A 232 14.44 -25.30 -37.35
CA PHE A 232 15.01 -24.40 -36.35
C PHE A 232 16.25 -23.65 -36.84
N LYS A 233 16.43 -22.45 -36.32
CA LYS A 233 17.61 -21.60 -36.54
C LYS A 233 18.24 -21.25 -35.20
N ILE A 234 19.56 -21.38 -35.14
CA ILE A 234 20.36 -20.92 -33.99
C ILE A 234 20.95 -19.57 -34.41
N ARG A 235 20.80 -18.55 -33.56
CA ARG A 235 21.44 -17.25 -33.73
C ARG A 235 22.43 -17.05 -32.59
N VAL A 236 23.66 -16.69 -32.91
CA VAL A 236 24.73 -16.47 -31.93
C VAL A 236 25.40 -15.14 -32.26
N ASN A 237 25.79 -14.37 -31.25
CA ASN A 237 26.48 -13.09 -31.48
C ASN A 237 27.88 -13.24 -32.11
N ASN A 238 28.44 -14.44 -32.11
CA ASN A 238 29.75 -14.75 -32.68
C ASN A 238 29.54 -15.45 -34.03
N ASN A 239 29.99 -14.79 -35.11
CA ASN A 239 29.83 -15.27 -36.48
C ASN A 239 30.50 -16.63 -36.71
N ASP A 240 31.68 -16.89 -36.12
CA ASP A 240 32.39 -18.15 -36.29
C ASP A 240 31.66 -19.31 -35.60
N LEU A 241 31.07 -19.07 -34.43
CA LEU A 241 30.16 -20.02 -33.77
C LEU A 241 28.92 -20.30 -34.63
N GLU A 242 28.30 -19.26 -35.22
CA GLU A 242 27.15 -19.45 -36.10
C GLU A 242 27.51 -20.24 -37.36
N ILE A 243 28.67 -19.96 -37.98
CA ILE A 243 29.20 -20.72 -39.13
C ILE A 243 29.42 -22.18 -38.73
N MET A 244 30.02 -22.44 -37.56
CA MET A 244 30.25 -23.79 -37.06
C MET A 244 28.94 -24.57 -36.95
N PHE A 245 27.91 -24.01 -36.29
CA PHE A 245 26.59 -24.66 -36.17
C PHE A 245 25.89 -24.85 -37.51
N ASN A 246 26.14 -23.99 -38.50
CA ASN A 246 25.56 -24.15 -39.83
C ASN A 246 26.29 -25.20 -40.67
N SER A 247 27.60 -25.38 -40.44
CA SER A 247 28.43 -26.37 -41.14
C SER A 247 28.31 -27.79 -40.57
N ASP A 248 28.14 -27.93 -39.26
CA ASP A 248 28.03 -29.21 -38.55
C ASP A 248 26.57 -29.45 -38.12
N LYS A 249 25.86 -30.26 -38.92
CA LYS A 249 24.47 -30.61 -38.63
C LYS A 249 24.33 -31.40 -37.33
N GLU A 250 25.22 -32.36 -37.06
CA GLU A 250 25.10 -33.23 -35.88
C GLU A 250 25.22 -32.42 -34.60
N LEU A 251 26.21 -31.52 -34.54
CA LEU A 251 26.38 -30.60 -33.42
C LEU A 251 25.16 -29.70 -33.23
N LYS A 252 24.61 -29.19 -34.34
CA LYS A 252 23.39 -28.38 -34.33
C LYS A 252 22.22 -29.14 -33.71
N TYR A 253 22.02 -30.41 -34.08
CA TYR A 253 20.97 -31.26 -33.51
C TYR A 253 21.24 -31.59 -32.03
N GLU A 254 22.47 -31.91 -31.65
CA GLU A 254 22.84 -32.22 -30.25
C GLU A 254 22.61 -31.03 -29.31
N PHE A 255 23.00 -29.83 -29.74
CA PHE A 255 22.75 -28.59 -29.02
C PHE A 255 21.26 -28.44 -28.74
N ILE A 256 20.43 -28.53 -29.78
CA ILE A 256 18.97 -28.36 -29.64
C ILE A 256 18.35 -29.44 -28.74
N LYS A 257 18.70 -30.72 -28.92
CA LYS A 257 18.23 -31.81 -28.06
C LYS A 257 18.55 -31.56 -26.59
N THR A 258 19.74 -31.03 -26.30
CA THR A 258 20.16 -30.71 -24.94
C THR A 258 19.35 -29.55 -24.34
N ILE A 259 19.11 -28.49 -25.12
CA ILE A 259 18.29 -27.36 -24.68
C ILE A 259 16.86 -27.81 -24.39
N LEU A 260 16.25 -28.58 -25.30
CA LEU A 260 14.90 -29.12 -25.11
C LEU A 260 14.81 -30.04 -23.88
N LYS A 261 15.83 -30.88 -23.65
CA LYS A 261 15.89 -31.76 -22.48
C LYS A 261 15.95 -30.96 -21.17
N GLN A 262 16.81 -29.93 -21.09
CA GLN A 262 16.90 -29.09 -19.89
C GLN A 262 15.60 -28.32 -19.63
N TYR A 263 14.97 -27.81 -20.68
CA TYR A 263 13.68 -27.15 -20.57
C TYR A 263 12.58 -28.12 -20.11
N ASN A 264 12.52 -29.33 -20.67
CA ASN A 264 11.59 -30.38 -20.23
C ASN A 264 11.79 -30.72 -18.74
N GLN A 265 13.04 -30.95 -18.31
CA GLN A 265 13.37 -31.22 -16.90
C GLN A 265 12.95 -30.09 -15.95
N SER A 266 12.97 -28.84 -16.41
CA SER A 266 12.54 -27.70 -15.59
C SER A 266 11.03 -27.66 -15.34
N LEU A 267 10.24 -28.40 -16.13
CA LEU A 267 8.78 -28.41 -16.09
C LEU A 267 8.18 -29.78 -15.73
N ASP A 268 8.96 -30.88 -15.81
CA ASP A 268 8.51 -32.26 -15.56
C ASP A 268 7.88 -32.44 -14.17
N ASN A 269 8.34 -31.70 -13.15
CA ASN A 269 7.80 -31.77 -11.79
C ASN A 269 6.64 -30.79 -11.53
N VAL A 270 6.31 -29.94 -12.52
CA VAL A 270 5.30 -28.88 -12.36
C VAL A 270 3.97 -29.30 -12.98
N PHE A 271 3.99 -29.82 -14.21
CA PHE A 271 2.78 -30.06 -15.00
C PHE A 271 2.55 -31.53 -15.31
N MET A 272 1.29 -31.96 -15.21
CA MET A 272 0.83 -33.22 -15.75
C MET A 272 0.48 -33.02 -17.24
N LEU A 273 1.43 -33.36 -18.11
CA LEU A 273 1.33 -33.11 -19.54
C LEU A 273 0.49 -34.20 -20.22
N ASN A 274 -0.76 -33.87 -20.57
CA ASN A 274 -1.68 -34.75 -21.29
C ASN A 274 -1.70 -34.42 -22.79
N ASP A 275 -2.11 -35.38 -23.62
CA ASP A 275 -2.40 -35.15 -25.03
C ASP A 275 -3.64 -34.25 -25.20
N ILE A 276 -3.67 -33.49 -26.30
CA ILE A 276 -4.75 -32.53 -26.57
C ILE A 276 -5.99 -33.30 -27.05
N ASN A 277 -6.99 -33.44 -26.18
CA ASN A 277 -8.25 -34.11 -26.49
C ASN A 277 -9.04 -33.41 -27.62
N ASN A 278 -9.00 -32.07 -27.70
CA ASN A 278 -9.75 -31.29 -28.68
C ASN A 278 -8.94 -30.15 -29.29
N LYS A 279 -8.18 -30.45 -30.35
CA LYS A 279 -7.31 -29.46 -31.04
C LYS A 279 -8.09 -28.28 -31.64
N ASN A 280 -9.41 -28.40 -31.88
CA ASN A 280 -10.19 -27.35 -32.53
C ASN A 280 -10.35 -26.10 -31.65
N ASN A 281 -10.33 -26.28 -30.33
CA ASN A 281 -10.48 -25.20 -29.35
C ASN A 281 -9.22 -24.36 -29.16
N PHE A 282 -8.10 -24.72 -29.79
CA PHE A 282 -6.82 -24.03 -29.66
C PHE A 282 -6.33 -23.50 -31.02
N TYR A 283 -5.52 -22.44 -30.98
CA TYR A 283 -4.73 -22.03 -32.14
C TYR A 283 -3.65 -23.08 -32.42
N LYS A 284 -3.29 -23.26 -33.70
CA LYS A 284 -2.23 -24.20 -34.10
C LYS A 284 -0.84 -23.72 -33.69
N GLU A 285 -0.68 -22.41 -33.54
CA GLU A 285 0.57 -21.80 -33.10
C GLU A 285 0.83 -22.14 -31.63
N VAL A 286 2.07 -22.54 -31.35
CA VAL A 286 2.54 -22.92 -30.02
C VAL A 286 3.66 -22.01 -29.57
N ASP A 287 3.79 -21.84 -28.27
CA ASP A 287 4.89 -21.07 -27.68
C ASP A 287 5.43 -21.73 -26.40
N LEU A 288 6.49 -21.14 -25.83
CA LEU A 288 7.03 -21.54 -24.53
C LEU A 288 6.22 -20.91 -23.39
N LEU A 289 6.24 -21.59 -22.24
CA LEU A 289 5.64 -21.08 -21.01
C LEU A 289 6.25 -19.73 -20.58
N SER A 290 7.56 -19.55 -20.79
CA SER A 290 8.28 -18.31 -20.49
C SER A 290 7.88 -17.13 -21.37
N ASN A 291 7.24 -17.39 -22.51
CA ASN A 291 6.90 -16.38 -23.50
C ASN A 291 5.46 -15.85 -23.32
N ILE A 292 4.71 -16.41 -22.37
CA ILE A 292 3.38 -15.89 -22.02
C ILE A 292 3.56 -14.47 -21.45
N ASN A 293 3.15 -13.49 -22.25
CA ASN A 293 3.07 -12.11 -21.79
C ASN A 293 1.87 -11.92 -20.84
N VAL A 294 2.16 -11.82 -19.55
CA VAL A 294 1.18 -11.54 -18.49
C VAL A 294 0.96 -10.04 -18.41
N ASN A 295 -0.17 -9.56 -18.94
CA ASN A 295 -0.51 -8.14 -18.91
C ASN A 295 -0.65 -7.62 -17.48
N SER A 296 -0.40 -6.33 -17.28
CA SER A 296 -0.53 -5.66 -15.97
C SER A 296 -1.98 -5.53 -15.49
N ASN A 297 -2.95 -5.57 -16.40
CA ASN A 297 -4.38 -5.47 -16.08
C ASN A 297 -5.04 -6.82 -15.74
N TRP A 298 -4.28 -7.92 -15.78
CA TRP A 298 -4.74 -9.22 -15.31
C TRP A 298 -4.41 -9.39 -13.84
N ASN A 299 -5.44 -9.56 -13.03
CA ASN A 299 -5.32 -9.66 -11.56
C ASN A 299 -5.81 -11.00 -11.01
N LEU A 300 -6.49 -11.82 -11.82
CA LEU A 300 -7.04 -13.11 -11.45
C LEU A 300 -6.52 -14.21 -12.39
N LEU A 301 -6.04 -15.30 -11.81
CA LEU A 301 -5.59 -16.49 -12.52
C LEU A 301 -6.37 -17.72 -12.04
N LEU A 302 -7.04 -18.41 -12.95
CA LEU A 302 -7.61 -19.73 -12.71
C LEU A 302 -6.61 -20.80 -13.13
N VAL A 303 -6.38 -21.81 -12.30
CA VAL A 303 -5.46 -22.92 -12.55
C VAL A 303 -6.21 -24.24 -12.39
N ASN A 304 -6.19 -25.08 -13.42
CA ASN A 304 -6.74 -26.42 -13.33
C ASN A 304 -5.79 -27.33 -12.54
N ASP A 305 -6.16 -27.67 -11.31
CA ASP A 305 -5.30 -28.43 -10.41
C ASP A 305 -5.04 -29.88 -10.87
N GLN A 306 -5.90 -30.42 -11.74
CA GLN A 306 -5.67 -31.73 -12.36
C GLN A 306 -4.45 -31.72 -13.29
N HIS A 307 -4.07 -30.56 -13.83
CA HIS A 307 -2.91 -30.42 -14.71
C HIS A 307 -1.62 -30.07 -13.94
N ILE A 308 -1.69 -29.97 -12.60
CA ILE A 308 -0.56 -29.60 -11.75
C ILE A 308 -0.09 -30.82 -10.93
N LEU A 309 1.23 -31.05 -10.92
CA LEU A 309 1.88 -32.06 -10.10
C LEU A 309 2.28 -31.51 -8.73
N SER A 310 2.88 -30.32 -8.70
CA SER A 310 3.40 -29.67 -7.49
C SER A 310 3.02 -28.19 -7.43
N HIS A 311 2.24 -27.80 -6.42
CA HIS A 311 1.94 -26.37 -6.16
C HIS A 311 3.20 -25.60 -5.82
N GLU A 312 4.12 -26.18 -5.06
CA GLU A 312 5.34 -25.49 -4.64
C GLU A 312 6.25 -25.16 -5.81
N ASP A 313 6.43 -26.12 -6.74
CA ASP A 313 7.27 -25.90 -7.91
C ASP A 313 6.61 -24.98 -8.92
N LEU A 314 5.27 -25.06 -9.06
CA LEU A 314 4.51 -24.09 -9.84
C LEU A 314 4.76 -22.66 -9.32
N LEU A 315 4.62 -22.45 -8.01
CA LEU A 315 4.76 -21.13 -7.38
C LEU A 315 6.18 -20.55 -7.42
N LYS A 316 7.22 -21.36 -7.67
CA LYS A 316 8.59 -20.85 -7.93
C LYS A 316 8.68 -20.11 -9.26
N ASN A 317 7.73 -20.32 -10.17
CA ASN A 317 7.69 -19.66 -11.47
C ASN A 317 7.07 -18.26 -11.39
N ASN A 318 7.83 -17.31 -10.84
CA ASN A 318 7.36 -15.94 -10.56
C ASN A 318 6.77 -15.22 -11.79
N ASP A 319 7.23 -15.55 -13.00
CA ASP A 319 6.81 -14.87 -14.24
C ASP A 319 5.34 -15.12 -14.57
N LEU A 320 4.82 -16.34 -14.31
CA LEU A 320 3.40 -16.68 -14.52
C LEU A 320 2.47 -15.93 -13.58
N PHE A 321 2.94 -15.62 -12.37
CA PHE A 321 2.10 -15.03 -11.33
C PHE A 321 2.33 -13.54 -11.15
N LYS A 322 3.23 -12.89 -11.92
CA LYS A 322 3.83 -11.59 -11.60
C LYS A 322 2.82 -10.50 -11.21
N ASN A 323 1.69 -10.42 -11.90
CA ASN A 323 0.66 -9.39 -11.68
C ASN A 323 -0.63 -9.93 -11.01
N MET A 324 -0.66 -11.22 -10.66
CA MET A 324 -1.85 -11.84 -10.08
C MET A 324 -1.96 -11.52 -8.60
N GLU A 325 -3.09 -10.95 -8.20
CA GLU A 325 -3.48 -10.80 -6.80
C GLU A 325 -4.25 -12.04 -6.32
N TYR A 326 -5.12 -12.56 -7.19
CA TYR A 326 -6.00 -13.70 -6.91
C TYR A 326 -5.61 -14.90 -7.76
N ILE A 327 -5.47 -16.06 -7.14
CA ILE A 327 -5.17 -17.33 -7.82
C ILE A 327 -6.16 -18.38 -7.34
N ILE A 328 -6.96 -18.90 -8.26
CA ILE A 328 -7.99 -19.91 -7.96
C ILE A 328 -7.57 -21.24 -8.56
N PHE A 329 -7.30 -22.22 -7.71
CA PHE A 329 -7.09 -23.59 -8.12
C PHE A 329 -8.44 -24.31 -8.16
N TYR A 330 -8.87 -24.74 -9.35
CA TYR A 330 -10.12 -25.46 -9.54
C TYR A 330 -9.88 -26.92 -9.93
N ASN A 331 -10.90 -27.76 -9.79
CA ASN A 331 -10.74 -29.22 -9.77
C ASN A 331 -9.70 -29.66 -8.72
N SER A 332 -9.64 -28.92 -7.60
CA SER A 332 -8.61 -29.07 -6.58
C SER A 332 -8.64 -30.46 -5.95
N LYS A 333 -7.47 -31.12 -5.87
CA LYS A 333 -7.34 -32.41 -5.18
C LYS A 333 -7.62 -32.30 -3.68
N ARG A 334 -7.47 -31.09 -3.11
CA ARG A 334 -7.73 -30.81 -1.69
C ARG A 334 -9.21 -30.70 -1.39
N ASN A 335 -10.01 -30.26 -2.36
CA ASN A 335 -11.44 -30.01 -2.25
C ASN A 335 -11.88 -29.34 -0.93
N SER A 336 -11.09 -28.37 -0.45
CA SER A 336 -11.24 -27.82 0.90
C SER A 336 -11.99 -26.49 0.95
N ASN A 337 -12.19 -25.81 -0.19
CA ASN A 337 -12.82 -24.48 -0.26
C ASN A 337 -12.14 -23.43 0.63
N ASP A 338 -10.85 -23.62 0.92
CA ASP A 338 -10.07 -22.73 1.77
C ASP A 338 -9.46 -21.57 1.00
N VAL A 339 -9.36 -20.44 1.69
CA VAL A 339 -8.66 -19.25 1.24
C VAL A 339 -7.41 -19.04 2.08
N ILE A 340 -6.24 -18.92 1.42
CA ILE A 340 -4.97 -18.69 2.10
C ILE A 340 -4.22 -17.51 1.49
N ARG A 341 -3.41 -16.83 2.29
CA ARG A 341 -2.51 -15.77 1.81
C ARG A 341 -1.07 -16.27 1.78
N LYS A 342 -0.41 -16.22 0.62
CA LYS A 342 1.01 -16.58 0.45
C LYS A 342 1.68 -15.60 -0.52
N ASN A 343 2.87 -15.10 -0.19
CA ASN A 343 3.61 -14.13 -1.03
C ASN A 343 2.77 -12.91 -1.46
N ASN A 344 1.96 -12.35 -0.55
CA ASN A 344 1.01 -11.27 -0.82
C ASN A 344 -0.11 -11.57 -1.85
N LYS A 345 -0.33 -12.83 -2.20
CA LYS A 345 -1.41 -13.27 -3.10
C LYS A 345 -2.45 -14.07 -2.33
N ILE A 346 -3.69 -14.00 -2.80
CA ILE A 346 -4.83 -14.73 -2.25
C ILE A 346 -5.04 -15.97 -3.10
N PHE A 347 -4.93 -17.13 -2.47
CA PHE A 347 -5.17 -18.43 -3.09
C PHE A 347 -6.51 -18.97 -2.63
N TYR A 348 -7.31 -19.47 -3.56
CA TYR A 348 -8.58 -20.11 -3.27
C TYR A 348 -8.66 -21.46 -3.97
N TYR A 349 -9.01 -22.51 -3.23
CA TYR A 349 -9.06 -23.88 -3.74
C TYR A 349 -10.50 -24.33 -3.87
N VAL A 350 -11.01 -24.47 -5.10
CA VAL A 350 -12.36 -24.92 -5.37
C VAL A 350 -12.39 -26.33 -5.94
N GLY A 351 -13.49 -27.03 -5.71
CA GLY A 351 -13.78 -28.34 -6.29
C GLY A 351 -13.99 -28.29 -7.81
N ALA A 352 -14.74 -29.26 -8.32
CA ALA A 352 -14.95 -29.42 -9.76
C ALA A 352 -15.82 -28.31 -10.37
N LEU A 353 -15.30 -27.64 -11.42
CA LEU A 353 -16.09 -26.64 -12.17
C LEU A 353 -16.85 -27.27 -13.32
N ASN A 354 -18.09 -26.83 -13.52
CA ASN A 354 -18.92 -27.25 -14.64
C ASN A 354 -18.68 -26.38 -15.88
N SER A 355 -17.45 -26.38 -16.39
CA SER A 355 -17.07 -25.68 -17.62
C SER A 355 -16.13 -26.56 -18.44
N ASP A 356 -16.61 -27.05 -19.59
CA ASP A 356 -15.81 -27.89 -20.48
C ASP A 356 -14.60 -27.14 -21.03
N PHE A 357 -14.75 -25.82 -21.28
CA PHE A 357 -13.64 -24.96 -21.65
C PHE A 357 -12.54 -24.93 -20.59
N LEU A 358 -12.88 -24.70 -19.32
CA LEU A 358 -11.88 -24.66 -18.26
C LEU A 358 -11.26 -26.02 -17.98
N LYS A 359 -12.00 -27.12 -18.13
CA LYS A 359 -11.46 -28.49 -18.02
C LYS A 359 -10.37 -28.76 -19.07
N GLU A 360 -10.49 -28.19 -20.26
CA GLU A 360 -9.51 -28.35 -21.34
C GLU A 360 -8.29 -27.41 -21.22
N THR A 361 -8.36 -26.36 -20.39
CA THR A 361 -7.25 -25.39 -20.21
C THR A 361 -6.45 -25.67 -18.93
N THR A 362 -5.16 -25.34 -18.93
CA THR A 362 -4.29 -25.43 -17.74
C THR A 362 -4.36 -24.15 -16.91
N PHE A 363 -4.34 -22.98 -17.56
CA PHE A 363 -4.54 -21.70 -16.88
C PHE A 363 -5.40 -20.75 -17.70
N THR A 364 -6.17 -19.93 -16.99
CA THR A 364 -6.95 -18.85 -17.57
C THR A 364 -6.70 -17.57 -16.81
N TYR A 365 -6.15 -16.56 -17.48
CA TYR A 365 -6.00 -15.21 -16.96
C TYR A 365 -7.27 -14.41 -17.20
N LEU A 366 -7.70 -13.64 -16.21
CA LEU A 366 -8.82 -12.70 -16.30
C LEU A 366 -8.34 -11.29 -15.98
N SER A 367 -8.72 -10.35 -16.85
CA SER A 367 -8.55 -8.92 -16.61
C SER A 367 -9.57 -8.35 -15.61
N ASN A 368 -9.35 -7.12 -15.16
CA ASN A 368 -10.35 -6.35 -14.42
C ASN A 368 -11.64 -6.09 -15.21
N GLU A 369 -11.57 -6.12 -16.55
CA GLU A 369 -12.72 -6.00 -17.47
C GLU A 369 -13.24 -7.37 -17.92
N ASP A 370 -12.89 -8.45 -17.20
CA ASP A 370 -13.27 -9.84 -17.46
C ASP A 370 -12.89 -10.41 -18.85
N LYS A 371 -12.03 -9.71 -19.61
CA LYS A 371 -11.36 -10.28 -20.77
C LYS A 371 -10.51 -11.47 -20.36
N ILE A 372 -10.67 -12.59 -21.07
CA ILE A 372 -10.00 -13.83 -20.76
C ILE A 372 -8.84 -14.11 -21.72
N LYS A 373 -7.79 -14.76 -21.21
CA LYS A 373 -6.78 -15.41 -22.04
C LYS A 373 -6.39 -16.74 -21.42
N SER A 374 -6.63 -17.83 -22.15
CA SER A 374 -6.45 -19.19 -21.62
C SER A 374 -5.42 -19.97 -22.39
N PHE A 375 -4.70 -20.83 -21.67
CA PHE A 375 -3.59 -21.60 -22.19
C PHE A 375 -3.71 -23.06 -21.74
N LEU A 376 -3.37 -23.97 -22.65
CA LEU A 376 -3.15 -25.39 -22.35
C LEU A 376 -1.66 -25.68 -22.45
N VAL A 377 -1.10 -26.32 -21.41
CA VAL A 377 0.27 -26.86 -21.47
C VAL A 377 0.17 -28.33 -21.88
N SER A 378 0.77 -28.69 -23.01
CA SER A 378 0.76 -30.05 -23.55
C SER A 378 2.10 -30.36 -24.23
N LYS A 379 2.32 -31.60 -24.66
CA LYS A 379 3.53 -32.01 -25.38
C LYS A 379 3.36 -31.81 -26.88
N ILE A 380 4.40 -31.31 -27.52
CA ILE A 380 4.58 -31.42 -28.97
C ILE A 380 5.71 -32.40 -29.25
N TYR A 381 5.54 -33.23 -30.28
CA TYR A 381 6.60 -34.09 -30.80
C TYR A 381 7.21 -33.43 -32.05
N LEU A 382 8.55 -33.32 -32.08
CA LEU A 382 9.27 -32.82 -33.24
C LEU A 382 9.88 -33.98 -34.02
N ASP A 383 9.29 -34.29 -35.18
CA ASP A 383 9.72 -35.42 -36.02
C ASP A 383 11.21 -35.36 -36.36
N LYS A 384 11.73 -34.18 -36.76
CA LYS A 384 13.14 -33.99 -37.14
C LYS A 384 14.15 -34.23 -36.01
N LEU A 385 13.69 -34.16 -34.75
CA LEU A 385 14.54 -34.28 -33.55
C LEU A 385 14.21 -35.55 -32.75
N GLU A 386 13.14 -36.27 -33.08
CA GLU A 386 12.62 -37.42 -32.34
C GLU A 386 12.47 -37.14 -30.84
N THR A 387 12.04 -35.93 -30.48
CA THR A 387 11.96 -35.47 -29.09
C THR A 387 10.61 -34.81 -28.84
N SER A 388 10.00 -35.12 -27.69
CA SER A 388 8.82 -34.41 -27.19
C SER A 388 9.20 -33.43 -26.08
N PHE A 389 8.54 -32.28 -26.04
CA PHE A 389 8.74 -31.28 -25.00
C PHE A 389 7.46 -30.47 -24.77
N PRO A 390 7.27 -29.86 -23.59
CA PRO A 390 6.08 -29.09 -23.25
C PRO A 390 6.02 -27.78 -24.04
N VAL A 391 4.85 -27.46 -24.55
CA VAL A 391 4.53 -26.18 -25.17
C VAL A 391 3.19 -25.68 -24.66
N THR A 392 2.95 -24.39 -24.85
CA THR A 392 1.69 -23.73 -24.51
C THR A 392 0.89 -23.44 -25.77
N TYR A 393 -0.35 -23.91 -25.78
CA TYR A 393 -1.35 -23.62 -26.80
C TYR A 393 -2.25 -22.51 -26.32
N LEU A 394 -2.45 -21.47 -27.13
CA LEU A 394 -3.43 -20.43 -26.87
C LEU A 394 -4.83 -20.95 -27.21
N ALA A 395 -5.78 -20.84 -26.28
CA ALA A 395 -7.18 -21.18 -26.53
C ALA A 395 -7.83 -20.14 -27.45
N LYS A 396 -8.68 -20.59 -28.38
CA LYS A 396 -9.58 -19.71 -29.11
C LYS A 396 -10.64 -19.21 -28.13
N VAL A 397 -10.67 -17.91 -27.91
CA VAL A 397 -11.51 -17.29 -26.89
C VAL A 397 -12.98 -17.61 -27.14
N LYS A 398 -13.63 -18.19 -26.14
CA LYS A 398 -15.09 -18.20 -25.97
C LYS A 398 -15.42 -17.24 -24.82
N GLU A 399 -16.56 -16.55 -24.86
CA GLU A 399 -17.01 -15.80 -23.68
C GLU A 399 -17.17 -16.76 -22.50
N LEU A 400 -16.46 -16.49 -21.40
CA LEU A 400 -16.57 -17.22 -20.15
C LEU A 400 -17.30 -16.32 -19.15
N ASN A 401 -18.56 -16.62 -18.85
CA ASN A 401 -19.24 -15.96 -17.74
C ASN A 401 -18.72 -16.55 -16.43
N ILE A 402 -17.72 -15.88 -15.83
CA ILE A 402 -17.07 -16.36 -14.60
C ILE A 402 -18.06 -16.46 -13.43
N HIS A 403 -19.10 -15.60 -13.41
CA HIS A 403 -20.09 -15.63 -12.37
C HIS A 403 -20.92 -16.92 -12.40
N ASN A 404 -21.35 -17.34 -13.59
CA ASN A 404 -22.10 -18.58 -13.75
C ASN A 404 -21.24 -19.81 -13.43
N VAL A 405 -19.95 -19.77 -13.79
CA VAL A 405 -19.04 -20.89 -13.56
C VAL A 405 -18.74 -21.10 -12.07
N LEU A 406 -18.68 -20.02 -11.28
CA LEU A 406 -18.36 -20.06 -9.86
C LEU A 406 -19.59 -19.88 -8.95
N GLU A 407 -20.81 -19.88 -9.49
CA GLU A 407 -22.04 -19.53 -8.75
C GLU A 407 -22.22 -20.33 -7.45
N ASN A 408 -22.08 -21.66 -7.55
CA ASN A 408 -22.19 -22.55 -6.38
C ASN A 408 -21.14 -22.22 -5.31
N TYR A 409 -19.92 -21.89 -5.74
CA TYR A 409 -18.83 -21.53 -4.84
C TYR A 409 -19.05 -20.15 -4.20
N PHE A 410 -19.77 -19.24 -4.85
CA PHE A 410 -20.10 -17.94 -4.24
C PHE A 410 -21.05 -18.08 -3.06
N ILE A 411 -21.99 -19.02 -3.09
CA ILE A 411 -22.87 -19.32 -1.95
C ILE A 411 -22.06 -19.91 -0.80
N GLU A 412 -21.15 -20.83 -1.10
CA GLU A 412 -20.24 -21.40 -0.10
C GLU A 412 -19.30 -20.33 0.47
N LEU A 413 -18.72 -19.45 -0.35
CA LEU A 413 -17.88 -18.33 0.07
C LEU A 413 -18.61 -17.41 1.05
N GLU A 414 -19.88 -17.09 0.77
CA GLU A 414 -20.72 -16.27 1.67
C GLU A 414 -20.93 -16.97 3.02
N ASN A 415 -21.24 -18.26 3.02
CA ASN A 415 -21.44 -19.05 4.23
C ASN A 415 -20.15 -19.20 5.04
N ILE A 416 -19.01 -19.46 4.38
CA ILE A 416 -17.71 -19.60 5.03
C ILE A 416 -17.26 -18.24 5.58
N PHE A 417 -17.48 -17.14 4.85
CA PHE A 417 -17.23 -15.78 5.34
C PHE A 417 -18.02 -15.51 6.63
N TYR A 418 -19.33 -15.80 6.63
CA TYR A 418 -20.18 -15.68 7.81
C TYR A 418 -19.67 -16.51 8.99
N ASN A 419 -19.34 -17.78 8.76
CA ASN A 419 -18.86 -18.68 9.81
C ASN A 419 -17.51 -18.22 10.40
N ASN A 420 -16.60 -17.67 9.58
CA ASN A 420 -15.33 -17.13 10.07
C ASN A 420 -15.51 -15.83 10.88
N LEU A 421 -16.52 -15.02 10.57
CA LEU A 421 -16.88 -13.88 11.40
C LEU A 421 -17.34 -14.34 12.79
N ILE A 422 -18.17 -15.40 12.85
CA ILE A 422 -18.66 -15.98 14.12
C ILE A 422 -17.51 -16.60 14.93
N SER A 423 -16.58 -17.31 14.28
CA SER A 423 -15.41 -17.88 14.96
C SER A 423 -14.33 -16.85 15.32
N GLN A 424 -14.57 -15.58 14.98
CA GLN A 424 -13.66 -14.45 15.19
C GLN A 424 -12.31 -14.55 14.45
N ASP A 425 -12.23 -15.36 13.38
CA ASP A 425 -11.06 -15.38 12.49
C ASP A 425 -11.15 -14.26 11.45
N TYR A 426 -10.93 -13.03 11.91
CA TYR A 426 -11.09 -11.84 11.08
C TYR A 426 -10.05 -11.71 9.97
N LEU A 427 -8.85 -12.30 10.15
CA LEU A 427 -7.82 -12.31 9.12
C LEU A 427 -8.27 -13.14 7.93
N ILE A 428 -8.79 -14.34 8.18
CA ILE A 428 -9.36 -15.19 7.13
C ILE A 428 -10.61 -14.54 6.55
N SER A 429 -11.48 -14.00 7.39
CA SER A 429 -12.69 -13.27 6.94
C SER A 429 -12.37 -12.13 5.98
N GLU A 430 -11.29 -11.36 6.20
CA GLU A 430 -10.86 -10.30 5.28
C GLU A 430 -10.45 -10.86 3.90
N LEU A 431 -9.88 -12.07 3.83
CA LEU A 431 -9.53 -12.71 2.56
C LEU A 431 -10.78 -13.11 1.78
N TYR A 432 -11.78 -13.70 2.45
CA TYR A 432 -13.06 -14.02 1.83
C TYR A 432 -13.80 -12.75 1.35
N PHE A 433 -13.76 -11.68 2.15
CA PHE A 433 -14.28 -10.37 1.74
C PHE A 433 -13.62 -9.87 0.45
N LYS A 434 -12.28 -9.93 0.35
CA LYS A 434 -11.55 -9.51 -0.86
C LYS A 434 -11.88 -10.34 -2.09
N LEU A 435 -12.19 -11.63 -1.93
CA LEU A 435 -12.66 -12.48 -3.02
C LEU A 435 -14.06 -12.09 -3.46
N LEU A 436 -15.00 -11.89 -2.52
CA LEU A 436 -16.36 -11.43 -2.83
C LEU A 436 -16.34 -10.09 -3.56
N ASP A 437 -15.50 -9.15 -3.10
CA ASP A 437 -15.30 -7.85 -3.74
C ASP A 437 -14.75 -7.98 -5.18
N ARG A 438 -13.73 -8.83 -5.39
CA ARG A 438 -13.18 -9.09 -6.73
C ARG A 438 -14.23 -9.61 -7.72
N PHE A 439 -15.20 -10.39 -7.24
CA PHE A 439 -16.32 -10.89 -8.04
C PHE A 439 -17.54 -9.97 -8.02
N GLY A 440 -17.44 -8.72 -7.55
CA GLY A 440 -18.56 -7.78 -7.52
C GLY A 440 -19.72 -8.19 -6.59
N LEU A 441 -19.49 -9.09 -5.64
CA LEU A 441 -20.48 -9.64 -4.70
C LEU A 441 -20.50 -8.90 -3.36
N ILE A 442 -20.25 -7.59 -3.39
CA ILE A 442 -20.18 -6.75 -2.19
C ILE A 442 -21.47 -6.82 -1.37
N ASP A 443 -22.63 -6.89 -2.03
CA ASP A 443 -23.91 -6.96 -1.32
C ASP A 443 -24.11 -8.26 -0.54
N LYS A 444 -23.55 -9.38 -1.03
CA LYS A 444 -23.50 -10.64 -0.26
C LYS A 444 -22.64 -10.48 0.98
N ALA A 445 -21.46 -9.88 0.84
CA ALA A 445 -20.58 -9.60 1.98
C ALA A 445 -21.26 -8.69 3.03
N LYS A 446 -21.97 -7.64 2.59
CA LYS A 446 -22.76 -6.78 3.48
C LYS A 446 -23.81 -7.59 4.24
N ASN A 447 -24.55 -8.45 3.55
CA ASN A 447 -25.58 -9.30 4.17
C ASN A 447 -24.98 -10.23 5.23
N SER A 448 -23.82 -10.86 4.98
CA SER A 448 -23.15 -11.70 5.97
C SER A 448 -22.71 -10.91 7.21
N ILE A 449 -22.19 -9.69 7.04
CA ILE A 449 -21.79 -8.84 8.18
C ILE A 449 -23.02 -8.38 8.97
N ILE A 450 -24.10 -7.99 8.28
CA ILE A 450 -25.37 -7.64 8.93
C ILE A 450 -25.89 -8.84 9.73
N LYS A 451 -25.88 -10.03 9.14
CA LYS A 451 -26.27 -11.27 9.79
C LYS A 451 -25.42 -11.53 11.03
N PHE A 452 -24.10 -11.45 10.93
CA PHE A 452 -23.17 -11.65 12.05
C PHE A 452 -23.47 -10.72 13.23
N ILE A 453 -23.62 -9.43 12.97
CA ILE A 453 -23.91 -8.45 14.03
C ILE A 453 -25.31 -8.69 14.61
N SER A 454 -26.31 -9.00 13.77
CA SER A 454 -27.71 -9.13 14.21
C SER A 454 -28.07 -10.46 14.88
N GLU A 455 -27.30 -11.52 14.63
CA GLU A 455 -27.50 -12.86 15.20
C GLU A 455 -26.48 -13.21 16.30
N SER A 456 -25.58 -12.29 16.66
CA SER A 456 -24.59 -12.53 17.73
C SER A 456 -25.26 -12.79 19.08
N ASN A 457 -24.90 -13.91 19.72
CA ASN A 457 -25.34 -14.27 21.07
C ASN A 457 -24.70 -13.40 22.15
N ASN A 458 -23.49 -12.86 21.89
CA ASN A 458 -22.77 -11.96 22.78
C ASN A 458 -22.38 -10.68 22.03
N LEU A 459 -23.40 -9.90 21.67
CA LEU A 459 -23.30 -8.72 20.81
C LEU A 459 -22.15 -7.78 21.22
N VAL A 460 -21.99 -7.51 22.51
CA VAL A 460 -21.00 -6.54 23.02
C VAL A 460 -19.59 -6.99 22.69
N ASP A 461 -19.24 -8.22 23.04
CA ASP A 461 -17.87 -8.72 22.86
C ASP A 461 -17.56 -8.96 21.38
N ASP A 462 -18.48 -9.59 20.65
CA ASP A 462 -18.31 -9.88 19.22
C ASP A 462 -18.18 -8.60 18.38
N PHE A 463 -19.05 -7.61 18.61
CA PHE A 463 -19.00 -6.35 17.88
C PHE A 463 -17.77 -5.53 18.23
N ASN A 464 -17.41 -5.41 19.51
CA ASN A 464 -16.24 -4.64 19.93
C ASN A 464 -14.93 -5.28 19.42
N SER A 465 -14.85 -6.62 19.44
CA SER A 465 -13.73 -7.37 18.86
C SER A 465 -13.61 -7.12 17.35
N PHE A 466 -14.71 -7.27 16.62
CA PHE A 466 -14.75 -7.02 15.18
C PHE A 466 -14.40 -5.56 14.84
N LYS A 467 -14.99 -4.58 15.53
CA LYS A 467 -14.68 -3.15 15.36
C LYS A 467 -13.19 -2.85 15.60
N SER A 468 -12.60 -3.44 16.63
CA SER A 468 -11.18 -3.29 16.95
C SER A 468 -10.29 -3.80 15.83
N TYR A 469 -10.64 -4.95 15.24
CA TYR A 469 -9.98 -5.49 14.05
C TYR A 469 -10.12 -4.54 12.85
N ILE A 470 -11.35 -4.11 12.52
CA ILE A 470 -11.64 -3.23 11.38
C ILE A 470 -10.85 -1.92 11.46
N LYS A 471 -10.74 -1.32 12.65
CA LYS A 471 -9.95 -0.09 12.87
C LYS A 471 -8.46 -0.28 12.59
N LYS A 472 -7.93 -1.49 12.79
CA LYS A 472 -6.52 -1.84 12.53
C LYS A 472 -6.26 -2.35 11.10
N SER A 473 -7.30 -2.82 10.41
CA SER A 473 -7.18 -3.35 9.06
C SER A 473 -6.72 -2.26 8.08
N LYS A 474 -5.92 -2.65 7.07
CA LYS A 474 -5.51 -1.75 5.98
C LYS A 474 -6.55 -1.69 4.85
N ASN A 475 -7.63 -2.47 4.94
CA ASN A 475 -8.66 -2.53 3.92
C ASN A 475 -9.68 -1.38 4.07
N ILE A 476 -9.47 -0.29 3.32
CA ILE A 476 -10.30 0.93 3.37
C ILE A 476 -11.75 0.63 2.95
N GLU A 477 -11.94 -0.24 1.97
CA GLU A 477 -13.27 -0.58 1.45
C GLU A 477 -14.10 -1.33 2.50
N LEU A 478 -13.48 -2.31 3.18
CA LEU A 478 -14.11 -3.01 4.29
C LEU A 478 -14.46 -2.05 5.43
N GLN A 479 -13.57 -1.11 5.79
CA GLN A 479 -13.85 -0.10 6.82
C GLN A 479 -15.07 0.76 6.46
N ARG A 480 -15.15 1.21 5.20
CA ARG A 480 -16.27 2.00 4.69
C ARG A 480 -17.57 1.22 4.77
N ILE A 481 -17.59 0.00 4.23
CA ILE A 481 -18.78 -0.86 4.23
C ILE A 481 -19.27 -1.13 5.66
N VAL A 482 -18.37 -1.52 6.57
CA VAL A 482 -18.74 -1.80 7.96
C VAL A 482 -19.35 -0.56 8.61
N LYS A 483 -18.75 0.63 8.42
CA LYS A 483 -19.29 1.88 8.96
C LYS A 483 -20.70 2.18 8.46
N ASP A 484 -20.96 1.92 7.18
CA ASP A 484 -22.24 2.21 6.54
C ASP A 484 -23.36 1.25 6.98
N ILE A 485 -23.06 -0.05 7.14
CA ILE A 485 -24.06 -1.07 7.51
C ILE A 485 -24.27 -1.22 9.02
N THR A 486 -23.31 -0.78 9.85
CA THR A 486 -23.36 -0.94 11.32
C THR A 486 -24.66 -0.43 11.94
N PRO A 487 -25.18 0.78 11.63
CA PRO A 487 -26.41 1.27 12.26
C PRO A 487 -27.61 0.35 12.02
N LYS A 488 -27.78 -0.11 10.77
CA LYS A 488 -28.86 -1.03 10.39
C LYS A 488 -28.71 -2.38 11.10
N ALA A 489 -27.51 -2.93 11.12
CA ALA A 489 -27.26 -4.25 11.71
C ALA A 489 -27.50 -4.25 13.23
N LEU A 490 -27.04 -3.22 13.93
CA LEU A 490 -27.28 -3.04 15.35
C LEU A 490 -28.76 -2.82 15.66
N ALA A 491 -29.48 -2.04 14.83
CA ALA A 491 -30.91 -1.84 15.01
C ALA A 491 -31.71 -3.16 14.93
N ILE A 492 -31.39 -4.02 13.96
CA ILE A 492 -31.99 -5.36 13.82
C ILE A 492 -31.67 -6.26 15.01
N CYS A 493 -30.44 -6.18 15.55
CA CYS A 493 -30.09 -6.92 16.75
C CYS A 493 -30.92 -6.46 17.96
N LEU A 494 -30.95 -5.14 18.17
CA LEU A 494 -31.54 -4.50 19.34
C LEU A 494 -33.06 -4.58 19.34
N SER A 495 -33.73 -4.68 18.17
CA SER A 495 -35.18 -4.85 18.08
C SER A 495 -35.71 -6.14 18.72
N LYS A 496 -34.84 -7.13 18.99
CA LYS A 496 -35.17 -8.41 19.64
C LYS A 496 -35.22 -8.33 21.17
N HIS A 497 -34.93 -7.16 21.74
CA HIS A 497 -34.81 -6.96 23.19
C HIS A 497 -35.84 -5.95 23.71
N ASP A 498 -36.12 -6.00 25.02
CA ASP A 498 -36.85 -4.93 25.70
C ASP A 498 -36.03 -3.63 25.76
N ASP A 499 -36.69 -2.52 26.08
CA ASP A 499 -36.10 -1.18 25.99
C ASP A 499 -34.98 -0.92 27.01
N ASP A 500 -35.08 -1.47 28.23
CA ASP A 500 -34.02 -1.40 29.23
C ASP A 500 -32.76 -2.13 28.73
N LYS A 501 -32.95 -3.34 28.18
CA LYS A 501 -31.86 -4.15 27.65
C LYS A 501 -31.24 -3.52 26.41
N LYS A 502 -32.03 -2.88 25.53
CA LYS A 502 -31.51 -2.11 24.38
C LYS A 502 -30.51 -1.05 24.83
N LEU A 503 -30.87 -0.22 25.81
CA LEU A 503 -30.00 0.85 26.32
C LEU A 503 -28.75 0.30 27.04
N SER A 504 -28.90 -0.78 27.80
CA SER A 504 -27.79 -1.47 28.44
C SER A 504 -26.78 -2.02 27.42
N LEU A 505 -27.25 -2.57 26.30
CA LEU A 505 -26.38 -3.05 25.22
C LEU A 505 -25.71 -1.90 24.48
N ILE A 506 -26.48 -0.87 24.07
CA ILE A 506 -25.94 0.32 23.37
C ILE A 506 -24.82 0.98 24.20
N SER A 507 -25.00 1.10 25.51
CA SER A 507 -24.01 1.74 26.38
C SER A 507 -22.70 0.95 26.53
N LYS A 508 -22.75 -0.39 26.35
CA LYS A 508 -21.59 -1.29 26.41
C LYS A 508 -20.88 -1.45 25.06
N ILE A 509 -21.59 -1.23 23.96
CA ILE A 509 -21.01 -1.22 22.62
C ILE A 509 -20.16 0.05 22.49
N ASP A 510 -18.86 -0.12 22.25
CA ASP A 510 -17.93 1.01 22.11
C ASP A 510 -18.20 1.72 20.78
N ILE A 511 -19.08 2.74 20.76
CA ILE A 511 -19.25 3.63 19.62
C ILE A 511 -18.91 5.05 20.07
N ASN A 512 -18.03 5.71 19.30
CA ASN A 512 -17.55 7.07 19.61
C ASN A 512 -18.04 8.12 18.62
N SER A 513 -18.58 7.69 17.48
CA SER A 513 -19.12 8.60 16.45
C SER A 513 -20.51 9.07 16.85
N LYS A 514 -20.68 10.37 17.13
CA LYS A 514 -21.98 10.96 17.48
C LYS A 514 -23.05 10.68 16.41
N THR A 515 -22.68 10.81 15.13
CA THR A 515 -23.59 10.56 14.00
C THR A 515 -24.02 9.10 13.90
N SER A 516 -23.13 8.16 14.23
CA SER A 516 -23.47 6.73 14.24
C SER A 516 -24.39 6.39 15.41
N ILE A 517 -24.15 6.98 16.58
CA ILE A 517 -25.01 6.81 17.77
C ILE A 517 -26.43 7.30 17.49
N LEU A 518 -26.56 8.50 16.93
CA LEU A 518 -27.86 9.07 16.56
C LEU A 518 -28.60 8.19 15.56
N LYS A 519 -27.93 7.78 14.46
CA LYS A 519 -28.53 6.87 13.47
C LYS A 519 -29.00 5.56 14.09
N ILE A 520 -28.26 5.00 15.05
CA ILE A 520 -28.67 3.77 15.74
C ILE A 520 -29.93 4.04 16.57
N ILE A 521 -29.94 5.09 17.39
CA ILE A 521 -31.08 5.43 18.26
C ILE A 521 -32.34 5.73 17.45
N GLU A 522 -32.22 6.47 16.34
CA GLU A 522 -33.33 6.77 15.43
C GLU A 522 -33.85 5.52 14.69
N SER A 523 -32.99 4.52 14.47
CA SER A 523 -33.35 3.28 13.77
C SER A 523 -34.01 2.24 14.69
N ILE A 524 -34.03 2.48 16.00
CA ILE A 524 -34.58 1.54 16.99
C ILE A 524 -35.87 2.11 17.54
N GLU A 525 -36.95 1.35 17.40
CA GLU A 525 -38.21 1.67 18.06
C GLU A 525 -38.07 1.39 19.57
N MET A 526 -38.24 2.43 20.41
CA MET A 526 -38.23 2.33 21.87
C MET A 526 -39.50 2.97 22.43
N LYS A 527 -40.18 2.29 23.35
CA LYS A 527 -41.29 2.85 24.13
C LYS A 527 -40.73 3.42 25.42
N LEU A 528 -40.47 4.72 25.40
CA LEU A 528 -39.81 5.40 26.51
C LEU A 528 -40.84 5.89 27.54
N ASP A 529 -40.60 5.54 28.82
CA ASP A 529 -41.13 6.27 29.96
C ASP A 529 -40.09 7.31 30.45
N ILE A 530 -40.41 8.07 31.50
CA ILE A 530 -39.47 9.11 31.99
C ILE A 530 -38.15 8.53 32.51
N ASN A 531 -38.16 7.32 33.09
CA ASN A 531 -36.98 6.70 33.67
C ASN A 531 -36.03 6.21 32.58
N LEU A 532 -36.57 5.54 31.56
CA LEU A 532 -35.84 5.14 30.36
C LEU A 532 -35.34 6.34 29.57
N THR A 533 -36.14 7.41 29.50
CA THR A 533 -35.72 8.69 28.92
C THR A 533 -34.49 9.23 29.64
N TYR A 534 -34.51 9.30 30.98
CA TYR A 534 -33.33 9.73 31.72
C TYR A 534 -32.11 8.85 31.46
N LYS A 535 -32.25 7.51 31.47
CA LYS A 535 -31.13 6.60 31.17
C LYS A 535 -30.55 6.83 29.77
N LEU A 536 -31.41 7.00 28.76
CA LEU A 536 -30.98 7.28 27.37
C LEU A 536 -30.23 8.61 27.30
N ILE A 537 -30.77 9.66 27.92
CA ILE A 537 -30.17 10.99 27.90
C ILE A 537 -28.84 11.00 28.68
N ASP A 538 -28.77 10.38 29.85
CA ASP A 538 -27.53 10.23 30.61
C ASP A 538 -26.45 9.57 29.74
N TYR A 539 -26.78 8.50 29.02
CA TYR A 539 -25.87 7.86 28.07
C TYR A 539 -25.43 8.83 26.95
N LEU A 540 -26.37 9.56 26.32
CA LEU A 540 -26.06 10.53 25.28
C LEU A 540 -25.13 11.66 25.76
N PHE A 541 -25.33 12.13 27.00
CA PHE A 541 -24.44 13.11 27.63
C PHE A 541 -23.01 12.60 27.80
N THR A 542 -22.82 11.32 28.19
CA THR A 542 -21.47 10.73 28.24
C THR A 542 -20.77 10.72 26.88
N LYS A 543 -21.54 10.82 25.79
CA LYS A 543 -21.07 10.89 24.40
C LYS A 543 -21.06 12.32 23.84
N GLY A 544 -21.36 13.32 24.68
CA GLY A 544 -21.39 14.74 24.33
C GLY A 544 -22.53 15.11 23.39
N ILE A 545 -23.68 14.46 23.50
CA ILE A 545 -24.90 14.75 22.73
C ILE A 545 -25.96 15.24 23.71
N ASP A 546 -26.49 16.45 23.50
CA ASP A 546 -27.66 16.93 24.24
C ASP A 546 -28.94 16.38 23.60
N GLY A 547 -29.46 15.30 24.18
CA GLY A 547 -30.69 14.67 23.68
C GLY A 547 -31.96 15.47 23.97
N TRP A 548 -31.95 16.41 24.93
CA TRP A 548 -33.09 17.28 25.22
C TRP A 548 -33.19 18.42 24.20
N GLU A 549 -32.06 18.98 23.78
CA GLU A 549 -32.01 19.97 22.71
C GLU A 549 -32.48 19.38 21.37
N LEU A 550 -32.02 18.17 21.06
CA LEU A 550 -32.38 17.45 19.83
C LEU A 550 -33.76 16.78 19.88
N ASN A 551 -34.43 16.80 21.04
CA ASN A 551 -35.69 16.10 21.30
C ASN A 551 -35.67 14.61 20.85
N ILE A 552 -34.60 13.89 21.19
CA ILE A 552 -34.41 12.50 20.78
C ILE A 552 -35.56 11.63 21.31
N ASN A 553 -36.22 10.92 20.39
CA ASN A 553 -37.38 10.05 20.68
C ASN A 553 -38.47 10.75 21.49
N ASP A 554 -38.74 12.01 21.19
CA ASP A 554 -39.80 12.83 21.78
C ASP A 554 -39.67 12.95 23.32
N CYS A 555 -38.43 12.98 23.82
CA CYS A 555 -38.12 13.05 25.24
C CYS A 555 -38.81 14.23 25.95
N LEU A 556 -38.98 15.37 25.28
CA LEU A 556 -39.70 16.53 25.83
C LEU A 556 -41.19 16.23 26.01
N ASN A 557 -41.85 15.57 25.07
CA ASN A 557 -43.26 15.20 25.20
C ASN A 557 -43.46 14.21 26.35
N ILE A 558 -42.50 13.28 26.55
CA ILE A 558 -42.52 12.33 27.66
C ILE A 558 -42.35 13.06 29.00
N LEU A 559 -41.46 14.05 29.07
CA LEU A 559 -41.26 14.90 30.24
C LEU A 559 -42.56 15.63 30.62
N LEU A 560 -43.25 16.22 29.64
CA LEU A 560 -44.53 16.91 29.86
C LEU A 560 -45.63 15.96 30.32
N ASN A 561 -45.78 14.81 29.66
CA ASN A 561 -46.78 13.82 30.04
C ASN A 561 -46.53 13.27 31.45
N TYR A 562 -45.25 13.07 31.82
CA TYR A 562 -44.89 12.68 33.17
C TYR A 562 -45.27 13.75 34.20
N PHE A 563 -45.02 15.02 33.90
CA PHE A 563 -45.43 16.14 34.76
C PHE A 563 -46.95 16.22 34.91
N LYS A 564 -47.70 16.14 33.80
CA LYS A 564 -49.18 16.13 33.80
C LYS A 564 -49.73 15.08 34.75
N ASN A 565 -49.15 13.87 34.72
CA ASN A 565 -49.58 12.77 35.59
C ASN A 565 -49.06 12.89 37.04
N ASN A 566 -48.12 13.79 37.32
CA ASN A 566 -47.44 13.95 38.60
C ASN A 566 -47.21 15.43 38.95
N LEU A 567 -48.29 16.18 39.15
CA LEU A 567 -48.29 17.63 39.48
C LEU A 567 -47.76 17.91 40.90
N ARG A 568 -46.47 17.70 41.13
CA ARG A 568 -45.79 17.95 42.40
C ARG A 568 -44.79 19.09 42.26
N GLU A 569 -44.66 19.88 43.31
CA GLU A 569 -43.63 20.92 43.40
C GLU A 569 -42.23 20.29 43.41
N ASN A 570 -41.27 20.91 42.72
CA ASN A 570 -39.89 20.41 42.59
C ASN A 570 -39.80 18.97 42.09
N ASN A 571 -40.74 18.55 41.23
CA ASN A 571 -40.75 17.21 40.64
C ASN A 571 -39.51 16.95 39.76
N PHE A 572 -38.88 18.02 39.27
CA PHE A 572 -37.67 17.96 38.47
C PHE A 572 -36.53 18.71 39.14
N ASP A 573 -35.34 18.10 39.19
CA ASP A 573 -34.11 18.80 39.57
C ASP A 573 -33.57 19.59 38.37
N GLU A 574 -33.73 20.91 38.39
CA GLU A 574 -33.29 21.82 37.33
C GLU A 574 -31.79 21.66 37.01
N ASN A 575 -30.98 21.23 37.98
CA ASN A 575 -29.54 21.10 37.84
C ASN A 575 -29.07 19.70 37.42
N LYS A 576 -29.98 18.75 37.17
CA LYS A 576 -29.63 17.39 36.76
C LYS A 576 -28.75 17.36 35.50
N TYR A 577 -29.05 18.23 34.54
CA TYR A 577 -28.29 18.38 33.29
C TYR A 577 -27.79 19.82 33.10
N LYS A 578 -26.76 20.21 33.87
CA LYS A 578 -26.24 21.59 33.93
C LYS A 578 -25.85 22.23 32.60
N ASN A 579 -25.54 21.43 31.59
CA ASN A 579 -25.10 21.90 30.27
C ASN A 579 -26.21 21.86 29.21
N SER A 580 -27.47 21.60 29.59
CA SER A 580 -28.61 21.63 28.67
C SER A 580 -29.56 22.76 29.02
N GLU A 581 -29.47 23.84 28.25
CA GLU A 581 -30.41 24.95 28.34
C GLU A 581 -31.85 24.49 28.10
N SER A 582 -32.05 23.49 27.23
CA SER A 582 -33.34 22.87 26.95
C SER A 582 -33.95 22.28 28.23
N TYR A 583 -33.23 21.36 28.88
CA TYR A 583 -33.74 20.70 30.07
C TYR A 583 -33.96 21.69 31.22
N ILE A 584 -33.00 22.58 31.45
CA ILE A 584 -33.07 23.59 32.53
C ILE A 584 -34.32 24.45 32.36
N SER A 585 -34.55 24.98 31.15
CA SER A 585 -35.70 25.85 30.88
C SER A 585 -37.02 25.10 31.08
N HIS A 586 -37.15 23.88 30.54
CA HIS A 586 -38.36 23.08 30.65
C HIS A 586 -38.65 22.66 32.09
N SER A 587 -37.67 22.09 32.80
CA SER A 587 -37.83 21.66 34.19
C SER A 587 -38.22 22.82 35.11
N ARG A 588 -37.56 23.98 34.95
CA ARG A 588 -37.90 25.21 35.67
C ARG A 588 -39.33 25.67 35.42
N THR A 589 -39.75 25.69 34.15
CA THR A 589 -41.10 26.11 33.77
C THR A 589 -42.17 25.18 34.36
N LEU A 590 -41.94 23.86 34.33
CA LEU A 590 -42.86 22.89 34.93
C LEU A 590 -42.90 23.00 36.46
N ASN A 591 -41.76 23.18 37.12
CA ASN A 591 -41.71 23.42 38.56
C ASN A 591 -42.45 24.71 38.95
N MET A 592 -42.33 25.78 38.15
CA MET A 592 -43.09 27.03 38.36
C MET A 592 -44.59 26.79 38.28
N ILE A 593 -45.07 26.03 37.27
CA ILE A 593 -46.49 25.67 37.15
C ILE A 593 -46.98 24.94 38.42
N ALA A 594 -46.26 23.91 38.86
CA ALA A 594 -46.64 23.16 40.06
C ALA A 594 -46.65 24.04 41.33
N THR A 595 -45.67 24.94 41.45
CA THR A 595 -45.56 25.87 42.58
C THR A 595 -46.74 26.85 42.58
N MET A 596 -47.10 27.40 41.42
CA MET A 596 -48.27 28.27 41.27
C MET A 596 -49.56 27.53 41.65
N ILE A 597 -49.80 26.33 41.12
CA ILE A 597 -50.99 25.51 41.43
C ILE A 597 -51.09 25.27 42.95
N LYS A 598 -49.98 24.91 43.61
CA LYS A 598 -49.93 24.72 45.06
C LYS A 598 -50.33 25.98 45.82
N TYR A 599 -49.85 27.15 45.41
CA TYR A 599 -50.21 28.42 46.07
C TYR A 599 -51.65 28.83 45.82
N LEU A 600 -52.21 28.54 44.64
CA LEU A 600 -53.64 28.71 44.37
C LEU A 600 -54.50 27.84 45.28
N TYR A 601 -54.14 26.56 45.45
CA TYR A 601 -54.81 25.65 46.39
C TYR A 601 -54.74 26.11 47.85
N LYS A 602 -53.67 26.79 48.24
CA LYS A 602 -53.49 27.36 49.59
C LYS A 602 -54.07 28.77 49.74
N GLU A 603 -54.74 29.28 48.71
CA GLU A 603 -55.27 30.64 48.65
C GLU A 603 -54.21 31.75 48.88
N ASN A 604 -52.92 31.43 48.64
CA ASN A 604 -51.83 32.40 48.73
C ASN A 604 -51.57 33.04 47.36
N PHE A 605 -52.53 33.85 46.93
CA PHE A 605 -52.57 34.38 45.57
C PHE A 605 -51.40 35.31 45.22
N ALA A 606 -50.90 36.08 46.20
CA ALA A 606 -49.78 37.00 45.97
C ALA A 606 -48.51 36.27 45.50
N LEU A 607 -48.19 35.11 46.10
CA LEU A 607 -47.02 34.32 45.68
C LEU A 607 -47.24 33.65 44.31
N ALA A 608 -48.47 33.23 44.00
CA ALA A 608 -48.79 32.70 42.67
C ALA A 608 -48.60 33.78 41.58
N GLU A 609 -49.03 35.01 41.87
CA GLU A 609 -48.86 36.17 41.00
C GLU A 609 -47.39 36.55 40.79
N ASP A 610 -46.57 36.49 41.85
CA ASP A 610 -45.13 36.77 41.78
C ASP A 610 -44.40 35.78 40.87
N ILE A 611 -44.73 34.49 40.98
CA ILE A 611 -44.12 33.43 40.16
C ILE A 611 -44.55 33.53 38.69
N TYR A 612 -45.80 33.94 38.43
CA TYR A 612 -46.34 34.02 37.07
C TYR A 612 -45.50 34.92 36.14
N TYR A 613 -44.95 36.02 36.67
CA TYR A 613 -44.11 36.93 35.88
C TYR A 613 -42.90 36.24 35.27
N GLU A 614 -42.19 35.42 36.05
CA GLU A 614 -41.01 34.67 35.59
C GLU A 614 -41.44 33.48 34.72
N PHE A 615 -42.52 32.80 35.11
CA PHE A 615 -43.09 31.69 34.34
C PHE A 615 -43.39 32.09 32.90
N ILE A 616 -44.15 33.17 32.67
CA ILE A 616 -44.59 33.52 31.31
C ILE A 616 -43.42 33.99 30.43
N ASP A 617 -42.35 34.53 31.03
CA ASP A 617 -41.11 34.82 30.32
C ASP A 617 -40.41 33.54 29.85
N ASN A 618 -40.20 32.59 30.77
CA ASN A 618 -39.57 31.31 30.47
C ASN A 618 -40.39 30.48 29.50
N PHE A 619 -41.71 30.48 29.65
CA PHE A 619 -42.63 29.74 28.79
C PHE A 619 -42.58 30.22 27.35
N TYR A 620 -42.64 31.54 27.12
CA TYR A 620 -42.48 32.11 25.77
C TYR A 620 -41.10 31.82 25.17
N ASN A 621 -40.04 31.86 25.98
CA ASN A 621 -38.69 31.54 25.50
C ASN A 621 -38.59 30.09 25.04
N ILE A 622 -39.13 29.14 25.81
CA ILE A 622 -39.21 27.73 25.43
C ILE A 622 -40.01 27.57 24.14
N LEU A 623 -41.23 28.11 24.09
CA LEU A 623 -42.06 27.94 22.91
C LEU A 623 -41.38 28.55 21.66
N ASN A 624 -40.73 29.71 21.76
CA ASN A 624 -40.05 30.33 20.62
C ASN A 624 -38.82 29.55 20.11
N ASN A 625 -38.01 28.99 21.01
CA ASN A 625 -36.74 28.38 20.65
C ASN A 625 -36.87 26.94 20.12
N TYR A 626 -37.99 26.25 20.40
CA TYR A 626 -38.19 24.84 20.02
C TYR A 626 -39.18 24.63 18.85
N LEU A 627 -39.61 25.71 18.18
CA LEU A 627 -40.58 25.69 17.05
C LEU A 627 -40.10 24.98 15.77
N VAL A 628 -38.82 24.61 15.65
CA VAL A 628 -38.23 24.11 14.38
C VAL A 628 -38.57 22.63 14.11
N ILE A 629 -39.23 21.94 15.04
CA ILE A 629 -39.41 20.48 14.97
C ILE A 629 -40.79 20.13 14.38
N ASN A 630 -40.76 19.67 13.14
CA ASN A 630 -41.87 19.22 12.27
C ASN A 630 -42.98 18.37 12.94
N LYS A 631 -44.23 18.46 12.45
CA LYS A 631 -45.50 17.72 12.76
C LYS A 631 -45.86 17.34 14.23
N LYS A 632 -44.92 16.87 15.06
CA LYS A 632 -45.11 16.41 16.44
C LYS A 632 -45.10 17.53 17.49
N TYR A 633 -44.76 18.75 17.10
CA TYR A 633 -44.83 19.93 17.97
C TYR A 633 -46.29 20.28 18.33
N ILE A 634 -47.25 19.86 17.51
CA ILE A 634 -48.68 20.01 17.83
C ILE A 634 -49.00 19.21 19.10
N ASP A 635 -48.65 17.93 19.15
CA ASP A 635 -48.85 17.05 20.31
C ASP A 635 -48.17 17.62 21.58
N TYR A 636 -46.96 18.18 21.42
CA TYR A 636 -46.26 18.87 22.51
C TYR A 636 -47.06 20.05 23.08
N LEU A 637 -47.63 20.89 22.19
CA LEU A 637 -48.49 22.01 22.59
C LEU A 637 -49.82 21.55 23.18
N GLU A 638 -50.38 20.42 22.74
CA GLU A 638 -51.59 19.82 23.31
C GLU A 638 -51.37 19.43 24.78
N VAL A 639 -50.27 18.75 25.08
CA VAL A 639 -49.96 18.36 26.47
C VAL A 639 -49.77 19.59 27.35
N PHE A 640 -49.08 20.63 26.85
CA PHE A 640 -48.98 21.90 27.57
C PHE A 640 -50.33 22.59 27.78
N ALA A 641 -51.21 22.57 26.78
CA ALA A 641 -52.56 23.12 26.91
C ALA A 641 -53.33 22.43 28.04
N GLU A 642 -53.27 21.11 28.11
CA GLU A 642 -53.95 20.34 29.18
C GLU A 642 -53.39 20.67 30.56
N ILE A 643 -52.06 20.74 30.71
CA ILE A 643 -51.40 21.13 31.96
C ILE A 643 -51.85 22.54 32.40
N LEU A 644 -51.87 23.48 31.47
CA LEU A 644 -52.20 24.87 31.77
C LEU A 644 -53.70 25.09 31.99
N LYS A 645 -54.59 24.32 31.36
CA LYS A 645 -56.04 24.40 31.60
C LYS A 645 -56.38 24.21 33.07
N GLU A 646 -55.74 23.24 33.74
CA GLU A 646 -55.96 23.00 35.17
C GLU A 646 -55.51 24.19 36.02
N PHE A 647 -54.31 24.71 35.75
CA PHE A 647 -53.79 25.92 36.42
C PHE A 647 -54.72 27.13 36.20
N TYR A 648 -55.09 27.41 34.96
CA TYR A 648 -55.86 28.60 34.62
C TYR A 648 -57.29 28.55 35.19
N LYS A 649 -57.89 27.37 35.33
CA LYS A 649 -59.21 27.22 35.94
C LYS A 649 -59.29 27.90 37.32
N ASP A 650 -58.34 27.62 38.20
CA ASP A 650 -58.33 28.19 39.55
C ASP A 650 -57.87 29.65 39.53
N MET A 651 -56.90 29.98 38.68
CA MET A 651 -56.40 31.35 38.53
C MET A 651 -57.48 32.30 38.01
N PHE A 652 -58.31 31.88 37.06
CA PHE A 652 -59.42 32.68 36.52
C PHE A 652 -60.49 32.94 37.59
N ASN A 653 -60.86 31.93 38.38
CA ASN A 653 -61.84 32.11 39.47
C ASN A 653 -61.36 33.18 40.46
N TYR A 654 -60.08 33.13 40.86
CA TYR A 654 -59.47 34.15 41.69
C TYR A 654 -59.47 35.53 41.01
N GLN A 655 -59.00 35.65 39.76
CA GLN A 655 -58.92 36.94 39.07
C GLN A 655 -60.29 37.58 38.83
N VAL A 656 -61.34 36.79 38.56
CA VAL A 656 -62.71 37.29 38.42
C VAL A 656 -63.23 37.85 39.75
N SER A 657 -63.02 37.12 40.85
CA SER A 657 -63.36 37.58 42.20
C SER A 657 -62.62 38.88 42.52
N TYR A 658 -61.30 38.91 42.33
CA TYR A 658 -60.45 40.07 42.54
C TYR A 658 -60.94 41.28 41.73
N PHE A 659 -61.16 41.11 40.42
CA PHE A 659 -61.60 42.18 39.53
C PHE A 659 -62.97 42.75 39.92
N SER A 660 -63.89 41.91 40.42
CA SER A 660 -65.22 42.34 40.89
C SER A 660 -65.18 43.24 42.13
N THR A 661 -64.09 43.16 42.92
CA THR A 661 -63.92 43.99 44.13
C THR A 661 -63.31 45.36 43.86
N LEU A 662 -62.80 45.60 42.64
CA LEU A 662 -62.17 46.87 42.27
C LEU A 662 -63.22 47.92 41.87
N ASP A 663 -63.04 49.16 42.32
CA ASP A 663 -63.86 50.29 41.87
C ASP A 663 -63.50 50.65 40.42
N LYS A 664 -64.53 50.78 39.57
CA LYS A 664 -64.43 51.12 38.14
C LYS A 664 -63.63 52.40 37.88
N ASN A 665 -63.61 53.33 38.83
CA ASN A 665 -62.88 54.58 38.71
C ASN A 665 -61.37 54.43 38.92
N GLN A 666 -60.93 53.37 39.60
CA GLN A 666 -59.53 53.11 39.89
C GLN A 666 -58.72 52.86 38.60
N ILE A 667 -57.49 53.38 38.59
CA ILE A 667 -56.55 53.20 37.49
C ILE A 667 -56.27 51.70 37.25
N LYS A 668 -56.15 50.94 38.35
CA LYS A 668 -55.96 49.49 38.34
C LYS A 668 -57.08 48.77 37.60
N TYR A 669 -58.34 49.07 37.90
CA TYR A 669 -59.49 48.51 37.17
C TYR A 669 -59.41 48.79 35.67
N LYS A 670 -59.13 50.04 35.29
CA LYS A 670 -59.03 50.46 33.88
C LYS A 670 -57.93 49.72 33.13
N ILE A 671 -56.77 49.53 33.75
CA ILE A 671 -55.64 48.79 33.16
C ILE A 671 -55.98 47.32 32.94
N PHE A 672 -56.56 46.65 33.95
CA PHE A 672 -56.97 45.25 33.83
C PHE A 672 -58.04 45.07 32.76
N TYR A 673 -59.02 45.96 32.71
CA TYR A 673 -60.09 45.92 31.71
C TYR A 673 -59.55 46.03 30.29
N ILE A 674 -58.59 46.93 30.04
CA ILE A 674 -57.92 47.05 28.73
C ILE A 674 -57.19 45.76 28.38
N ALA A 675 -56.41 45.19 29.31
CA ALA A 675 -55.68 43.95 29.07
C ALA A 675 -56.62 42.76 28.79
N ALA A 676 -57.69 42.60 29.59
CA ALA A 676 -58.67 41.53 29.42
C ALA A 676 -59.43 41.65 28.09
N ASN A 677 -59.84 42.87 27.72
CA ASN A 677 -60.48 43.13 26.43
C ASN A 677 -59.54 42.83 25.26
N TYR A 678 -58.26 43.20 25.38
CA TYR A 678 -57.26 42.89 24.36
C TYR A 678 -57.13 41.37 24.15
N ILE A 679 -56.99 40.61 25.24
CA ILE A 679 -56.92 39.14 25.18
C ILE A 679 -58.18 38.56 24.54
N GLY A 680 -59.36 38.97 24.97
CA GLY A 680 -60.62 38.47 24.41
C GLY A 680 -60.81 38.81 22.92
N LYS A 681 -60.39 40.01 22.48
CA LYS A 681 -60.38 40.38 21.05
C LYS A 681 -59.40 39.53 20.25
N LEU A 682 -58.20 39.27 20.78
CA LEU A 682 -57.19 38.45 20.11
C LEU A 682 -57.61 36.98 20.06
N GLU A 683 -58.12 36.43 21.16
CA GLU A 683 -58.57 35.03 21.25
C GLU A 683 -59.67 34.71 20.23
N LYS A 684 -60.65 35.61 20.05
CA LYS A 684 -61.67 35.45 19.00
C LYS A 684 -61.05 35.32 17.61
N LYS A 685 -60.10 36.21 17.27
CA LYS A 685 -59.37 36.13 16.00
C LYS A 685 -58.61 34.82 15.87
N LEU A 686 -57.92 34.37 16.93
CA LEU A 686 -57.18 33.10 16.91
C LEU A 686 -58.13 31.90 16.70
N ASN A 687 -59.30 31.89 17.33
CA ASN A 687 -60.31 30.84 17.17
C ASN A 687 -60.84 30.78 15.73
N ASP A 688 -61.08 31.93 15.10
CA ASP A 688 -61.54 32.04 13.71
C ASP A 688 -60.54 31.39 12.73
N HIS A 689 -59.23 31.50 13.01
CA HIS A 689 -58.18 30.88 12.21
C HIS A 689 -57.98 29.38 12.52
N LEU A 690 -58.16 28.93 13.77
CA LEU A 690 -57.78 27.58 14.18
C LEU A 690 -58.90 26.52 14.03
N LYS A 691 -60.18 26.92 14.03
CA LYS A 691 -61.46 26.19 13.74
C LYS A 691 -61.71 24.79 14.34
N THR A 692 -60.70 24.10 14.87
CA THR A 692 -60.72 22.66 15.22
C THR A 692 -60.25 22.39 16.66
N TRP A 693 -59.98 23.43 17.44
CA TRP A 693 -59.37 23.32 18.76
C TRP A 693 -60.31 23.78 19.86
N ASP A 694 -60.23 23.11 21.00
CA ASP A 694 -61.06 23.37 22.18
C ASP A 694 -60.98 24.85 22.60
N GLU A 695 -62.14 25.49 22.73
CA GLU A 695 -62.27 26.89 23.14
C GLU A 695 -61.59 27.17 24.49
N SER A 696 -61.48 26.17 25.37
CA SER A 696 -60.82 26.30 26.68
C SER A 696 -59.29 26.31 26.63
N THR A 697 -58.68 26.19 25.45
CA THR A 697 -57.21 26.19 25.30
C THR A 697 -56.63 27.58 25.63
N PRO A 698 -55.55 27.69 26.43
CA PRO A 698 -54.94 28.98 26.76
C PRO A 698 -54.55 29.78 25.51
N VAL A 699 -54.78 31.10 25.55
CA VAL A 699 -54.63 32.00 24.40
C VAL A 699 -53.19 32.03 23.86
N GLU A 700 -52.19 31.90 24.73
CA GLU A 700 -50.79 31.81 24.36
C GLU A 700 -50.49 30.52 23.58
N ILE A 701 -51.08 29.39 23.96
CA ILE A 701 -50.94 28.14 23.20
C ILE A 701 -51.59 28.28 21.83
N LYS A 702 -52.81 28.82 21.76
CA LYS A 702 -53.51 29.11 20.49
C LYS A 702 -52.64 29.99 19.58
N PHE A 703 -52.00 31.01 20.14
CA PHE A 703 -51.10 31.90 19.41
C PHE A 703 -49.89 31.14 18.82
N PHE A 704 -49.25 30.26 19.60
CA PHE A 704 -48.13 29.43 19.12
C PHE A 704 -48.55 28.33 18.14
N LEU A 705 -49.77 27.80 18.24
CA LEU A 705 -50.34 26.90 17.23
C LEU A 705 -50.55 27.60 15.89
N LEU A 706 -51.02 28.85 15.91
CA LEU A 706 -51.22 29.63 14.70
C LEU A 706 -49.89 29.91 13.98
N LYS A 707 -48.80 30.14 14.73
CA LYS A 707 -47.43 30.25 14.18
C LYS A 707 -47.02 29.04 13.33
N LEU A 708 -47.66 27.88 13.51
CA LEU A 708 -47.28 26.63 12.83
C LEU A 708 -48.21 26.25 11.69
N LYS A 709 -49.53 26.47 11.84
CA LYS A 709 -50.52 25.97 10.87
C LYS A 709 -50.60 26.78 9.57
N ASP A 710 -50.31 28.08 9.60
CA ASP A 710 -50.58 28.97 8.47
C ASP A 710 -49.51 30.05 8.32
N LYS A 711 -48.29 29.64 7.94
CA LYS A 711 -47.16 30.54 7.73
C LYS A 711 -47.21 31.29 6.39
N GLU A 712 -48.11 30.93 5.47
CA GLU A 712 -48.10 31.47 4.10
C GLU A 712 -49.01 32.70 3.94
N SER A 713 -50.01 32.88 4.80
CA SER A 713 -50.86 34.08 4.79
C SER A 713 -50.15 35.31 5.38
N LEU A 714 -50.08 36.39 4.60
CA LEU A 714 -49.54 37.69 5.04
C LEU A 714 -50.32 38.25 6.24
N GLU A 715 -51.63 38.00 6.30
CA GLU A 715 -52.51 38.39 7.40
C GLU A 715 -52.12 37.66 8.69
N THR A 716 -51.90 36.34 8.61
CA THR A 716 -51.49 35.51 9.75
C THR A 716 -50.10 35.92 10.26
N GLN A 717 -49.15 36.21 9.37
CA GLN A 717 -47.82 36.69 9.74
C GLN A 717 -47.87 38.05 10.45
N GLN A 718 -48.65 39.01 9.94
CA GLN A 718 -48.84 40.31 10.59
C GLN A 718 -49.53 40.18 11.94
N LEU A 719 -50.51 39.28 12.06
CA LEU A 719 -51.17 38.98 13.32
C LEU A 719 -50.16 38.44 14.34
N ILE A 720 -49.25 37.54 13.95
CA ILE A 720 -48.20 37.02 14.84
C ILE A 720 -47.26 38.15 15.28
N ILE A 721 -46.64 38.87 14.34
CA ILE A 721 -45.62 39.89 14.61
C ILE A 721 -46.16 40.99 15.52
N ASN A 722 -47.39 41.44 15.28
CA ASN A 722 -47.96 42.60 15.99
C ASN A 722 -48.46 42.27 17.40
N ASN A 723 -48.74 41.00 17.72
CA ASN A 723 -49.48 40.63 18.93
C ASN A 723 -48.66 39.83 19.95
N GLU A 724 -47.47 39.32 19.63
CA GLU A 724 -46.68 38.48 20.56
C GLU A 724 -46.30 39.21 21.86
N SER A 725 -45.59 40.34 21.75
CA SER A 725 -45.15 41.13 22.90
C SER A 725 -46.32 41.71 23.69
N LYS A 726 -47.38 42.10 22.97
CA LYS A 726 -48.61 42.65 23.54
C LYS A 726 -49.40 41.60 24.31
N LEU A 727 -49.53 40.38 23.78
CA LEU A 727 -50.18 39.27 24.46
C LEU A 727 -49.44 38.91 25.75
N LYS A 728 -48.12 38.78 25.68
CA LYS A 728 -47.27 38.53 26.85
C LYS A 728 -47.43 39.62 27.91
N LYS A 729 -47.47 40.90 27.50
CA LYS A 729 -47.70 42.04 28.41
C LYS A 729 -49.10 42.00 29.03
N ALA A 730 -50.14 41.71 28.25
CA ALA A 730 -51.51 41.62 28.73
C ALA A 730 -51.68 40.48 29.75
N LEU A 731 -51.11 39.30 29.48
CA LEU A 731 -51.11 38.16 30.40
C LEU A 731 -50.43 38.49 31.73
N LYS A 732 -49.28 39.17 31.69
CA LYS A 732 -48.58 39.66 32.89
C LYS A 732 -49.44 40.62 33.73
N ILE A 733 -50.17 41.52 33.09
CA ILE A 733 -51.07 42.45 33.80
C ILE A 733 -52.19 41.69 34.52
N ILE A 734 -52.79 40.70 33.85
CA ILE A 734 -53.96 39.96 34.37
C ILE A 734 -53.57 38.91 35.40
N PHE A 735 -52.45 38.22 35.24
CA PHE A 735 -52.11 37.06 36.09
C PHE A 735 -50.84 37.24 36.93
N GLY A 736 -49.97 38.21 36.62
CA GLY A 736 -48.78 38.52 37.44
C GLY A 736 -49.09 39.43 38.63
N THR A 737 -48.07 39.70 39.45
CA THR A 737 -48.06 40.68 40.57
C THR A 737 -48.70 42.02 40.22
N LYS A 738 -49.53 42.52 41.14
CA LYS A 738 -50.26 43.78 40.91
C LYS A 738 -49.50 44.97 41.46
N PHE A 739 -49.04 45.84 40.56
CA PHE A 739 -48.41 47.10 40.94
C PHE A 739 -49.43 48.20 41.25
N ASP A 740 -49.01 49.19 42.02
CA ASP A 740 -49.72 50.46 42.17
C ASP A 740 -49.49 51.32 40.93
N TYR A 741 -50.43 51.22 40.00
CA TYR A 741 -50.32 51.87 38.71
C TYR A 741 -50.58 53.39 38.79
N LYS A 742 -49.64 54.16 38.26
CA LYS A 742 -49.77 55.62 38.08
C LYS A 742 -50.59 55.95 36.82
N PRO A 743 -51.20 57.17 36.73
CA PRO A 743 -51.93 57.59 35.54
C PRO A 743 -51.13 57.54 34.24
N SER A 744 -49.81 57.80 34.30
CA SER A 744 -48.91 57.71 33.14
C SER A 744 -48.87 56.29 32.55
N ILE A 745 -48.85 55.27 33.40
CA ILE A 745 -48.83 53.86 32.99
C ILE A 745 -50.13 53.47 32.29
N LEU A 746 -51.28 54.00 32.72
CA LEU A 746 -52.55 53.81 32.02
C LEU A 746 -52.51 54.38 30.59
N SER A 747 -51.87 55.53 30.39
CA SER A 747 -51.72 56.11 29.05
C SER A 747 -50.81 55.26 28.16
N GLU A 748 -49.72 54.73 28.70
CA GLU A 748 -48.81 53.81 27.98
C GLU A 748 -49.52 52.51 27.59
N ILE A 749 -50.24 51.88 28.52
CA ILE A 749 -50.96 50.63 28.27
C ILE A 749 -52.06 50.82 27.21
N ARG A 750 -52.77 51.96 27.22
CA ARG A 750 -53.73 52.31 26.16
C ARG A 750 -53.08 52.41 24.78
N LYS A 751 -51.89 53.01 24.68
CA LYS A 751 -51.17 53.10 23.40
C LYS A 751 -50.72 51.75 22.88
N GLU A 752 -50.30 50.86 23.77
CA GLU A 752 -49.72 49.58 23.36
C GLU A 752 -50.77 48.49 23.08
N LEU A 753 -51.75 48.33 23.98
CA LEU A 753 -52.79 47.29 23.88
C LEU A 753 -54.08 47.78 23.18
N GLY A 754 -54.15 49.08 22.87
CA GLY A 754 -55.28 49.72 22.19
C GLY A 754 -56.24 50.44 23.14
N GLU A 755 -57.02 51.35 22.56
CA GLU A 755 -58.15 51.98 23.24
C GLU A 755 -59.39 51.08 23.18
N VAL A 756 -60.30 51.26 24.14
CA VAL A 756 -61.54 50.50 24.25
C VAL A 756 -62.44 50.82 23.07
#